data_AF-A0A428WDJ4-F1
#
_entry.id   AF-A0A428WDJ4-F1
#
_cell.length_a   1.000
_cell.length_b   1.000
_cell.length_c   1.000
_cell.angle_alpha   90.00
_cell.angle_beta   90.00
_cell.angle_gamma   90.00
#
_symmetry.space_group_name_H-M   'P 1'
#
loop_
_entity.id
_entity.type
_entity.pdbx_description
1 polymer ?
#
loop_
_entity_poly.entity_id
_entity_poly.type
_entity_poly.pdbx_seq_one_letter_code
_entity_poly.pdbx_strand_id
1 'polypeptide(L)'
;APIPDAEPPTADQQREQLARNVTRATHLSQAGLTPAAESFLYGLDLTDVGQFLDYSRRKLLNAPGLGAKTRAELQRRQREWGRLLREAPVSPLTPRGRAEAKEELEQLTDAESAVAGALATGGSAPGPAGALPGAAMRSVSLDTLATILVPEVNNNGSNRDKAETVRLLLRLPDERGELPGIGVWPFQKDVAGRVGPSAPQVSRLLKEERKRWQKHPAVRELRAEILDLLEGLGRVASAAEIADALAVRRGTQLAEREQRRSLALAAVRAVVEVEQLEPENAQFQHQANRKATEESLGAGLLALDVREADEETGRPADPPDTPTAPGLLEYAMRLGRKADALAELDTLPTATTVLGELTALTPPPGTLDWDERRLVELAAAASANAGATPRLEIYPRDLSLVRALRLTQAGLVRLTPGLREGLQPGLTPEAVHERVRARFPELVLPDGRGGHTHDLPTGPALTRALRDAGFDLKLATHEDGRTLRYLPTRMDSASSYVTTRAGRHSTDVGAVTRYSDDPTLAGAVRAEEQLTASARRDGYRVLTVRDGLSRQAVEQLGRTDRTGAGVVSVTALFLDALHALVPPGTKPTWETLLKADAAEPGPRQEFPQARFDRAPGGPRVLGELHGAPGADAETRAGTETRAGTGTLAGTGTGTGTGPLLLTDAQAFARYDAMGVLGRLADLARRGGRGLWLLVPQGDPAREPRLGTVAVPFQSAMGEWIELPDSWVNNDHRSRAGEQLTEGDTK
;
A
#
# COMPACT_ATOMS: atom_id res chain seq x y z
N ALA A 1 14.44 45.93 -41.69
CA ALA A 1 13.36 44.93 -41.68
C ALA A 1 12.17 45.53 -40.94
N PRO A 2 10.95 45.49 -41.50
CA PRO A 2 9.78 45.95 -40.77
C PRO A 2 9.44 44.95 -39.65
N ILE A 3 9.00 45.46 -38.51
CA ILE A 3 8.44 44.67 -37.40
C ILE A 3 7.15 44.03 -37.94
N PRO A 4 6.94 42.71 -37.83
CA PRO A 4 5.68 42.12 -38.26
C PRO A 4 4.55 42.64 -37.36
N ASP A 5 3.53 43.25 -37.98
CA ASP A 5 2.27 43.61 -37.33
C ASP A 5 1.66 42.33 -36.73
N ALA A 6 1.49 42.32 -35.40
CA ALA A 6 0.84 41.21 -34.70
C ALA A 6 -0.62 41.10 -35.18
N GLU A 7 -1.03 39.91 -35.61
CA GLU A 7 -2.44 39.63 -35.95
C GLU A 7 -3.36 40.03 -34.78
N PRO A 8 -4.51 40.70 -35.05
CA PRO A 8 -5.42 41.12 -34.00
C PRO A 8 -5.94 39.89 -33.24
N PRO A 9 -5.98 39.93 -31.90
CA PRO A 9 -6.41 38.80 -31.10
C PRO A 9 -7.85 38.39 -31.44
N THR A 10 -8.05 37.08 -31.59
CA THR A 10 -9.38 36.50 -31.85
C THR A 10 -10.37 36.84 -30.71
N ALA A 11 -11.67 36.81 -31.00
CA ALA A 11 -12.71 37.13 -30.01
C ALA A 11 -12.65 36.23 -28.76
N ASP A 12 -12.20 34.98 -28.90
CA ASP A 12 -11.95 34.08 -27.76
C ASP A 12 -10.73 34.51 -26.92
N GLN A 13 -9.65 34.94 -27.57
CA GLN A 13 -8.46 35.46 -26.87
C GLN A 13 -8.77 36.76 -26.12
N GLN A 14 -9.59 37.65 -26.69
CA GLN A 14 -10.04 38.86 -26.02
C GLN A 14 -10.91 38.56 -24.80
N ARG A 15 -11.88 37.64 -24.91
CA ARG A 15 -12.69 37.19 -23.78
C ARG A 15 -11.84 36.58 -22.67
N GLU A 16 -10.85 35.77 -23.04
CA GLU A 16 -9.92 35.17 -22.07
C GLU A 16 -9.06 36.23 -21.37
N GLN A 17 -8.68 37.29 -22.08
CA GLN A 17 -7.92 38.40 -21.51
C GLN A 17 -8.78 39.25 -20.54
N LEU A 18 -10.04 39.50 -20.88
CA LEU A 18 -11.01 40.17 -19.99
C LEU A 18 -11.26 39.33 -18.73
N ALA A 19 -11.43 38.02 -18.89
CA ALA A 19 -11.66 37.09 -17.79
C ALA A 19 -10.46 36.91 -16.84
N ARG A 20 -9.25 37.37 -17.21
CA ARG A 20 -8.07 37.37 -16.32
C ARG A 20 -8.00 38.60 -15.42
N ASN A 21 -8.62 39.71 -15.84
CA ASN A 21 -8.51 41.01 -15.18
C ASN A 21 -9.79 41.43 -14.43
N VAL A 22 -10.70 40.49 -14.20
CA VAL A 22 -11.93 40.72 -13.43
C VAL A 22 -11.66 40.92 -11.96
N THR A 23 -12.54 41.67 -11.32
CA THR A 23 -12.65 41.85 -9.86
C THR A 23 -14.07 41.46 -9.43
N ARG A 24 -14.35 41.33 -8.12
CA ARG A 24 -15.72 41.03 -7.64
C ARG A 24 -16.73 42.08 -8.09
N ALA A 25 -16.34 43.35 -8.16
CA ALA A 25 -17.20 44.45 -8.61
C ALA A 25 -17.36 44.53 -10.14
N THR A 26 -16.67 43.68 -10.91
CA THR A 26 -16.77 43.72 -12.37
C THR A 26 -18.14 43.21 -12.80
N HIS A 27 -18.84 44.00 -13.60
CA HIS A 27 -20.14 43.64 -14.17
C HIS A 27 -19.99 42.46 -15.15
N LEU A 28 -20.96 41.55 -15.20
CA LEU A 28 -20.85 40.30 -16.00
C LEU A 28 -20.60 40.54 -17.49
N SER A 29 -21.16 41.62 -18.07
CA SER A 29 -20.92 42.02 -19.47
C SER A 29 -19.47 42.45 -19.78
N GLN A 30 -18.67 42.72 -18.75
CA GLN A 30 -17.26 43.08 -18.86
C GLN A 30 -16.35 41.93 -18.42
N ALA A 31 -16.92 40.80 -18.01
CA ALA A 31 -16.19 39.69 -17.41
C ALA A 31 -15.62 38.69 -18.43
N GLY A 32 -15.89 38.88 -19.73
CA GLY A 32 -15.40 37.98 -20.78
C GLY A 32 -16.16 36.65 -20.84
N LEU A 33 -17.46 36.67 -20.50
CA LEU A 33 -18.39 35.57 -20.70
C LEU A 33 -18.95 35.57 -22.13
N THR A 34 -19.49 34.43 -22.56
CA THR A 34 -20.31 34.40 -23.79
C THR A 34 -21.67 35.05 -23.58
N PRO A 35 -22.30 35.63 -24.62
CA PRO A 35 -23.65 36.22 -24.51
C PRO A 35 -24.70 35.25 -23.97
N ALA A 36 -24.55 33.95 -24.26
CA ALA A 36 -25.43 32.91 -23.74
C ALA A 36 -25.24 32.68 -22.22
N ALA A 37 -24.01 32.78 -21.73
CA ALA A 37 -23.71 32.70 -20.29
C ALA A 37 -24.22 33.96 -19.57
N GLU A 38 -24.02 35.15 -20.13
CA GLU A 38 -24.51 36.41 -19.56
C GLU A 38 -26.04 36.45 -19.47
N SER A 39 -26.74 36.15 -20.57
CA SER A 39 -28.21 36.14 -20.59
C SER A 39 -28.80 35.17 -19.58
N PHE A 40 -28.13 34.04 -19.34
CA PHE A 40 -28.56 33.06 -18.35
C PHE A 40 -28.38 33.57 -16.92
N LEU A 41 -27.21 34.17 -16.62
CA LEU A 41 -26.93 34.72 -15.28
C LEU A 41 -27.83 35.92 -14.95
N TYR A 42 -28.14 36.77 -15.92
CA TYR A 42 -29.12 37.85 -15.74
C TYR A 42 -30.53 37.32 -15.46
N GLY A 43 -30.89 36.17 -16.03
CA GLY A 43 -32.15 35.48 -15.69
C GLY A 43 -32.20 34.94 -14.26
N LEU A 44 -31.07 34.91 -13.54
CA LEU A 44 -30.97 34.57 -12.12
C LEU A 44 -30.76 35.81 -11.23
N ASP A 45 -31.01 37.01 -11.77
CA ASP A 45 -30.78 38.30 -11.11
C ASP A 45 -29.32 38.54 -10.66
N LEU A 46 -28.35 37.89 -11.32
CA LEU A 46 -26.92 38.08 -11.07
C LEU A 46 -26.36 39.12 -12.04
N THR A 47 -25.71 40.16 -11.52
CA THR A 47 -25.25 41.31 -12.31
C THR A 47 -23.75 41.54 -12.29
N ASP A 48 -23.06 41.08 -11.24
CA ASP A 48 -21.62 41.19 -11.08
C ASP A 48 -20.94 39.85 -10.77
N VAL A 49 -19.61 39.81 -10.95
CA VAL A 49 -18.79 38.61 -10.70
C VAL A 49 -18.85 38.16 -9.23
N GLY A 50 -18.99 39.09 -8.28
CA GLY A 50 -19.14 38.79 -6.85
C GLY A 50 -20.41 37.98 -6.57
N GLN A 51 -21.56 38.48 -7.04
CA GLN A 51 -22.86 37.80 -6.95
C GLN A 51 -22.82 36.41 -7.62
N PHE A 52 -22.20 36.30 -8.79
CA PHE A 52 -22.01 35.01 -9.47
C PHE A 52 -21.15 34.01 -8.67
N LEU A 53 -20.10 34.48 -8.01
CA LEU A 53 -19.22 33.62 -7.19
C LEU A 53 -19.85 33.15 -5.87
N ASP A 54 -20.74 33.98 -5.34
CA ASP A 54 -21.46 33.78 -4.08
C ASP A 54 -22.74 32.94 -4.28
N TYR A 55 -23.23 32.84 -5.52
CA TYR A 55 -24.38 31.99 -5.84
C TYR A 55 -24.06 30.50 -5.71
N SER A 56 -25.00 29.73 -5.16
CA SER A 56 -24.84 28.29 -4.90
C SER A 56 -24.44 27.51 -6.16
N ARG A 57 -23.28 26.83 -6.09
CA ARG A 57 -22.77 25.96 -7.16
C ARG A 57 -23.80 24.90 -7.56
N ARG A 58 -24.47 24.28 -6.60
CA ARG A 58 -25.46 23.23 -6.85
C ARG A 58 -26.73 23.77 -7.52
N LYS A 59 -27.21 24.96 -7.11
CA LYS A 59 -28.38 25.61 -7.73
C LYS A 59 -28.09 26.00 -9.19
N LEU A 60 -26.89 26.51 -9.47
CA LEU A 60 -26.48 26.88 -10.84
C LEU A 60 -26.33 25.67 -11.78
N LEU A 61 -25.88 24.53 -11.26
CA LEU A 61 -25.68 23.29 -12.03
C LEU A 61 -27.00 22.63 -12.48
N ASN A 62 -28.04 22.75 -11.66
CA ASN A 62 -29.33 22.09 -11.87
C ASN A 62 -30.39 23.00 -12.50
N ALA A 63 -30.05 24.25 -12.79
CA ALA A 63 -30.98 25.20 -13.36
C ALA A 63 -31.42 24.78 -14.80
N PRO A 64 -32.73 24.69 -15.06
CA PRO A 64 -33.25 24.30 -16.36
C PRO A 64 -32.93 25.35 -17.45
N GLY A 65 -32.69 24.90 -18.69
CA GLY A 65 -32.42 25.79 -19.83
C GLY A 65 -30.94 26.02 -20.19
N LEU A 66 -30.00 25.45 -19.44
CA LEU A 66 -28.56 25.64 -19.68
C LEU A 66 -27.98 24.58 -20.63
N GLY A 67 -27.45 25.00 -21.78
CA GLY A 67 -26.75 24.12 -22.74
C GLY A 67 -25.39 23.62 -22.20
N ALA A 68 -24.92 22.45 -22.67
CA ALA A 68 -23.71 21.80 -22.16
C ALA A 68 -22.43 22.67 -22.25
N LYS A 69 -22.29 23.45 -23.35
CA LYS A 69 -21.15 24.35 -23.55
C LYS A 69 -21.16 25.53 -22.58
N THR A 70 -22.32 26.19 -22.40
CA THR A 70 -22.50 27.29 -21.46
C THR A 70 -22.31 26.81 -20.02
N ARG A 71 -22.78 25.61 -19.68
CA ARG A 71 -22.54 24.98 -18.38
C ARG A 71 -21.06 24.76 -18.12
N ALA A 72 -20.32 24.22 -19.09
CA ALA A 72 -18.88 24.00 -18.95
C ALA A 72 -18.10 25.32 -18.81
N GLU A 73 -18.52 26.37 -19.52
CA GLU A 73 -17.95 27.72 -19.40
C GLU A 73 -18.18 28.32 -18.02
N LEU A 74 -19.44 28.35 -17.54
CA LEU A 74 -19.79 28.85 -16.21
C LEU A 74 -19.05 28.07 -15.12
N GLN A 75 -19.01 26.73 -15.20
CA GLN A 75 -18.23 25.91 -14.26
C GLN A 75 -16.73 26.20 -14.30
N ARG A 76 -16.16 26.45 -15.48
CA ARG A 76 -14.75 26.81 -15.63
C ARG A 76 -14.47 28.16 -15.00
N ARG A 77 -15.27 29.19 -15.33
CA ARG A 77 -15.13 30.55 -14.79
C ARG A 77 -15.39 30.63 -13.29
N GLN A 78 -16.40 29.92 -12.79
CA GLN A 78 -16.68 29.85 -11.35
C GLN A 78 -15.55 29.15 -10.57
N ARG A 79 -14.82 28.21 -11.20
CA ARG A 79 -13.61 27.61 -10.61
C ARG A 79 -12.41 28.56 -10.68
N GLU A 80 -12.19 29.18 -11.83
CA GLU A 80 -11.07 30.10 -12.09
C GLU A 80 -11.17 31.36 -11.22
N TRP A 81 -12.27 32.09 -11.31
CA TRP A 81 -12.53 33.27 -10.49
C TRP A 81 -12.79 32.91 -9.04
N GLY A 82 -13.34 31.73 -8.77
CA GLY A 82 -13.49 31.23 -7.40
C GLY A 82 -12.15 31.02 -6.69
N ARG A 83 -11.05 30.82 -7.43
CA ARG A 83 -9.69 30.73 -6.87
C ARG A 83 -9.06 32.11 -6.66
N LEU A 84 -9.40 33.10 -7.49
CA LEU A 84 -8.73 34.41 -7.54
C LEU A 84 -9.48 35.51 -6.78
N LEU A 85 -10.81 35.47 -6.78
CA LEU A 85 -11.71 36.58 -6.42
C LEU A 85 -12.77 36.18 -5.39
N ARG A 86 -12.83 34.92 -4.98
CA ARG A 86 -13.69 34.55 -3.86
C ARG A 86 -13.08 35.18 -2.62
N GLU A 87 -13.86 35.97 -1.89
CA GLU A 87 -13.50 36.30 -0.50
C GLU A 87 -13.22 34.96 0.18
N ALA A 88 -12.02 34.83 0.77
CA ALA A 88 -11.55 33.58 1.35
C ALA A 88 -12.69 32.95 2.16
N PRO A 89 -12.94 31.62 2.00
CA PRO A 89 -14.16 31.00 2.53
C PRO A 89 -14.33 31.41 3.99
N VAL A 90 -15.42 32.14 4.22
CA VAL A 90 -15.78 32.60 5.56
C VAL A 90 -16.05 31.33 6.32
N SER A 91 -15.19 31.00 7.29
CA SER A 91 -15.33 29.81 8.13
C SER A 91 -16.79 29.57 8.50
N PRO A 92 -17.27 28.31 8.58
CA PRO A 92 -18.69 28.03 8.88
C PRO A 92 -19.16 28.74 10.16
N LEU A 93 -18.24 29.06 11.07
CA LEU A 93 -18.53 29.70 12.36
C LEU A 93 -18.80 31.21 12.29
N THR A 94 -18.63 31.84 11.12
CA THR A 94 -18.89 33.27 10.90
C THR A 94 -20.39 33.57 10.80
N PRO A 95 -20.82 34.84 10.99
CA PRO A 95 -22.24 35.20 10.87
C PRO A 95 -22.87 34.78 9.54
N ARG A 96 -22.10 34.91 8.44
CA ARG A 96 -22.53 34.46 7.11
C ARG A 96 -22.62 32.93 7.04
N GLY A 97 -21.59 32.20 7.47
CA GLY A 97 -21.59 30.74 7.47
C GLY A 97 -22.73 30.14 8.31
N ARG A 98 -23.07 30.76 9.45
CA ARG A 98 -24.22 30.37 10.26
C ARG A 98 -25.57 30.67 9.60
N ALA A 99 -25.69 31.78 8.88
CA ALA A 99 -26.89 32.08 8.13
C ALA A 99 -27.11 31.06 6.99
N GLU A 100 -26.05 30.71 6.26
CA GLU A 100 -26.09 29.68 5.21
C GLU A 100 -26.43 28.29 5.80
N ALA A 101 -25.88 27.93 6.96
CA ALA A 101 -26.20 26.70 7.65
C ALA A 101 -27.67 26.65 8.12
N LYS A 102 -28.21 27.78 8.59
CA LYS A 102 -29.62 27.89 8.95
C LYS A 102 -30.52 27.74 7.72
N GLU A 103 -30.16 28.35 6.60
CA GLU A 103 -30.87 28.20 5.33
C GLU A 103 -30.85 26.73 4.84
N GLU A 104 -29.72 26.03 4.98
CA GLU A 104 -29.62 24.60 4.64
C GLU A 104 -30.59 23.75 5.48
N LEU A 105 -30.64 23.97 6.80
CA LEU A 105 -31.56 23.27 7.70
C LEU A 105 -33.03 23.60 7.40
N GLU A 106 -33.36 24.86 7.12
CA GLU A 106 -34.70 25.28 6.71
C GLU A 106 -35.11 24.61 5.39
N GLN A 107 -34.24 24.60 4.38
CA GLN A 107 -34.50 23.94 3.09
C GLN A 107 -34.73 22.43 3.24
N LEU A 108 -33.96 21.75 4.08
CA LEU A 108 -34.18 20.33 4.36
C LEU A 108 -35.53 20.11 5.06
N THR A 109 -35.91 21.01 5.96
CA THR A 109 -37.20 20.95 6.68
C THR A 109 -38.37 21.18 5.74
N ASP A 110 -38.25 22.13 4.82
CA ASP A 110 -39.26 22.43 3.81
C ASP A 110 -39.39 21.30 2.78
N ALA A 111 -38.28 20.75 2.31
CA ALA A 111 -38.26 19.63 1.37
C ALA A 111 -38.90 18.38 1.97
N GLU A 112 -38.60 18.07 3.23
CA GLU A 112 -39.25 16.97 3.94
C GLU A 112 -40.72 17.26 4.22
N SER A 113 -41.08 18.48 4.60
CA SER A 113 -42.49 18.85 4.80
C SER A 113 -43.30 18.71 3.51
N ALA A 114 -42.69 19.02 2.35
CA ALA A 114 -43.29 18.80 1.04
C ALA A 114 -43.45 17.30 0.69
N VAL A 115 -42.43 16.48 0.98
CA VAL A 115 -42.50 15.02 0.76
C VAL A 115 -43.49 14.34 1.71
N ALA A 116 -43.50 14.73 2.99
CA ALA A 116 -44.47 14.26 3.98
C ALA A 116 -45.89 14.69 3.62
N GLY A 117 -46.08 15.93 3.13
CA GLY A 117 -47.36 16.39 2.60
C GLY A 117 -47.84 15.60 1.38
N ALA A 118 -46.92 15.19 0.49
CA ALA A 118 -47.24 14.34 -0.65
C ALA A 118 -47.60 12.89 -0.23
N LEU A 119 -46.88 12.32 0.74
CA LEU A 119 -47.11 10.97 1.29
C LEU A 119 -48.32 10.89 2.24
N ALA A 120 -48.71 12.00 2.88
CA ALA A 120 -49.91 12.06 3.72
C ALA A 120 -51.23 11.86 2.95
N THR A 121 -51.19 11.90 1.61
CA THR A 121 -52.32 11.42 0.77
C THR A 121 -52.48 9.89 0.82
N GLY A 122 -51.52 9.17 1.42
CA GLY A 122 -51.53 7.72 1.67
C GLY A 122 -51.22 7.36 3.13
N GLY A 123 -52.11 7.71 4.06
CA GLY A 123 -52.43 6.91 5.25
C GLY A 123 -51.31 6.44 6.22
N SER A 124 -50.21 7.17 6.40
CA SER A 124 -49.25 6.89 7.48
C SER A 124 -49.13 8.07 8.44
N ALA A 125 -49.12 7.78 9.75
CA ALA A 125 -49.21 8.77 10.82
C ALA A 125 -47.99 9.72 10.87
N PRO A 126 -48.17 11.01 11.22
CA PRO A 126 -47.07 11.96 11.32
C PRO A 126 -46.26 11.71 12.60
N GLY A 127 -44.93 11.68 12.49
CA GLY A 127 -44.02 11.81 13.63
C GLY A 127 -44.08 13.20 14.27
N PRO A 128 -43.32 13.47 15.35
CA PRO A 128 -43.36 14.74 16.07
C PRO A 128 -43.05 15.91 15.14
N ALA A 129 -43.98 16.87 15.06
CA ALA A 129 -43.86 18.05 14.21
C ALA A 129 -42.61 18.88 14.62
N GLY A 130 -41.66 19.03 13.68
CA GLY A 130 -40.50 19.92 13.81
C GLY A 130 -39.12 19.25 13.90
N ALA A 131 -39.02 17.92 13.87
CA ALA A 131 -37.74 17.23 13.77
C ALA A 131 -37.57 16.57 12.39
N LEU A 132 -36.47 16.88 11.69
CA LEU A 132 -36.13 16.21 10.42
C LEU A 132 -35.97 14.69 10.65
N PRO A 133 -36.63 13.82 9.86
CA PRO A 133 -36.28 12.42 9.75
C PRO A 133 -34.77 12.15 9.61
N GLY A 134 -34.32 11.01 10.12
CA GLY A 134 -32.90 10.64 10.11
C GLY A 134 -32.26 10.66 8.72
N ALA A 135 -33.05 10.38 7.67
CA ALA A 135 -32.60 10.43 6.29
C ALA A 135 -32.18 11.83 5.80
N ALA A 136 -32.91 12.91 6.10
CA ALA A 136 -32.45 14.26 5.74
C ALA A 136 -31.30 14.75 6.64
N MET A 137 -31.29 14.36 7.91
CA MET A 137 -30.17 14.67 8.81
C MET A 137 -28.83 14.06 8.36
N ARG A 138 -28.87 12.92 7.64
CA ARG A 138 -27.69 12.34 6.96
C ARG A 138 -27.18 13.19 5.78
N SER A 139 -28.02 14.05 5.21
CA SER A 139 -27.64 14.93 4.09
C SER A 139 -27.05 16.29 4.51
N VAL A 140 -27.07 16.60 5.82
CA VAL A 140 -26.50 17.83 6.38
C VAL A 140 -24.99 17.88 6.13
N SER A 141 -24.52 19.02 5.61
CA SER A 141 -23.13 19.29 5.29
C SER A 141 -22.21 19.34 6.52
N LEU A 142 -20.90 19.14 6.31
CA LEU A 142 -19.93 19.28 7.40
C LEU A 142 -19.83 20.72 7.93
N ASP A 143 -20.10 21.72 7.07
CA ASP A 143 -20.13 23.13 7.47
C ASP A 143 -21.26 23.38 8.46
N THR A 144 -22.46 22.88 8.16
CA THR A 144 -23.62 22.98 9.06
C THR A 144 -23.44 22.17 10.33
N LEU A 145 -22.81 21.00 10.27
CA LEU A 145 -22.42 20.27 11.49
C LEU A 145 -21.45 21.09 12.36
N ALA A 146 -20.46 21.77 11.77
CA ALA A 146 -19.54 22.61 12.53
C ALA A 146 -20.26 23.75 13.28
N THR A 147 -21.30 24.36 12.68
CA THR A 147 -22.09 25.41 13.34
C THR A 147 -22.98 24.86 14.46
N ILE A 148 -23.49 23.63 14.34
CA ILE A 148 -24.22 22.93 15.40
C ILE A 148 -23.28 22.62 16.57
N LEU A 149 -22.07 22.15 16.26
CA LEU A 149 -21.11 21.67 17.26
C LEU A 149 -20.50 22.80 18.09
N VAL A 150 -20.33 24.00 17.53
CA VAL A 150 -19.80 25.16 18.27
C VAL A 150 -20.96 26.05 18.75
N PRO A 151 -21.05 26.40 20.05
CA PRO A 151 -22.13 27.24 20.53
C PRO A 151 -22.02 28.66 19.95
N GLU A 152 -23.17 29.24 19.60
CA GLU A 152 -23.25 30.62 19.15
C GLU A 152 -22.86 31.59 20.28
N VAL A 153 -22.03 32.59 19.95
CA VAL A 153 -21.67 33.66 20.89
C VAL A 153 -22.91 34.50 21.16
N ASN A 154 -23.27 34.65 22.43
CA ASN A 154 -24.41 35.43 22.86
C ASN A 154 -24.19 36.94 22.68
N ASN A 155 -25.27 37.71 22.68
CA ASN A 155 -25.22 39.16 22.42
C ASN A 155 -24.33 39.94 23.42
N ASN A 156 -24.18 39.45 24.65
CA ASN A 156 -23.31 40.07 25.67
C ASN A 156 -21.87 39.54 25.65
N GLY A 157 -21.55 38.59 24.77
CA GLY A 157 -20.22 37.99 24.60
C GLY A 157 -19.74 37.13 25.76
N SER A 158 -20.57 36.86 26.78
CA SER A 158 -20.13 36.18 28.01
C SER A 158 -19.74 34.72 27.81
N ASN A 159 -20.17 34.08 26.71
CA ASN A 159 -19.80 32.72 26.36
C ASN A 159 -18.71 32.62 25.27
N ARG A 160 -18.04 33.73 24.92
CA ARG A 160 -17.00 33.76 23.88
C ARG A 160 -15.87 32.77 24.16
N ASP A 161 -15.35 32.76 25.38
CA ASP A 161 -14.28 31.82 25.78
C ASP A 161 -14.74 30.37 25.69
N LYS A 162 -16.04 30.13 25.95
CA LYS A 162 -16.64 28.81 25.82
C LYS A 162 -16.71 28.37 24.35
N ALA A 163 -17.21 29.23 23.47
CA ALA A 163 -17.25 28.96 22.03
C ALA A 163 -15.84 28.73 21.46
N GLU A 164 -14.87 29.54 21.88
CA GLU A 164 -13.47 29.42 21.47
C GLU A 164 -12.82 28.13 21.97
N THR A 165 -13.08 27.75 23.22
CA THR A 165 -12.61 26.48 23.79
C THR A 165 -13.11 25.28 22.99
N VAL A 166 -14.40 25.28 22.60
CA VAL A 166 -14.99 24.21 21.78
C VAL A 166 -14.39 24.21 20.37
N ARG A 167 -14.25 25.38 19.73
CA ARG A 167 -13.63 25.52 18.41
C ARG A 167 -12.22 24.95 18.39
N LEU A 168 -11.40 25.30 19.38
CA LEU A 168 -10.03 24.80 19.49
C LEU A 168 -9.99 23.31 19.80
N LEU A 169 -10.87 22.79 20.67
CA LEU A 169 -10.93 21.35 20.95
C LEU A 169 -11.26 20.53 19.70
N LEU A 170 -12.15 21.05 18.87
CA LEU A 170 -12.53 20.47 17.58
C LEU A 170 -11.57 20.84 16.44
N ARG A 171 -10.52 21.63 16.71
CA ARG A 171 -9.55 22.17 15.76
C ARG A 171 -10.17 22.85 14.53
N LEU A 172 -11.34 23.46 14.69
CA LEU A 172 -12.04 24.13 13.60
C LEU A 172 -11.36 25.46 13.23
N PRO A 173 -11.38 25.86 11.95
CA PRO A 173 -10.80 27.13 11.53
C PRO A 173 -11.48 28.32 12.22
N ASP A 174 -10.70 29.36 12.50
CA ASP A 174 -11.22 30.62 13.05
C ASP A 174 -12.06 31.39 12.02
N GLU A 175 -12.54 32.59 12.34
CA GLU A 175 -13.36 33.40 11.43
C GLU A 175 -12.63 33.78 10.12
N ARG A 176 -11.29 33.74 10.11
CA ARG A 176 -10.44 34.03 8.95
C ARG A 176 -10.15 32.79 8.10
N GLY A 177 -10.64 31.61 8.53
CA GLY A 177 -10.33 30.34 7.88
C GLY A 177 -9.00 29.73 8.34
N GLU A 178 -8.32 30.31 9.32
CA GLU A 178 -7.03 29.82 9.78
C GLU A 178 -7.20 28.68 10.78
N LEU A 179 -6.53 27.55 10.53
CA LEU A 179 -6.50 26.44 11.47
C LEU A 179 -5.65 26.81 12.69
N PRO A 180 -6.07 26.44 13.91
CA PRO A 180 -5.27 26.71 15.08
C PRO A 180 -3.98 25.89 15.05
N GLY A 181 -2.86 26.51 15.40
CA GLY A 181 -1.55 25.84 15.50
C GLY A 181 -1.44 24.90 16.71
N ILE A 182 -2.33 23.91 16.79
CA ILE A 182 -2.43 22.84 17.79
C ILE A 182 -2.56 21.50 17.04
N GLY A 183 -2.23 20.40 17.72
CA GLY A 183 -2.29 19.05 17.14
C GLY A 183 -3.65 18.71 16.50
N VAL A 184 -3.67 17.88 15.45
CA VAL A 184 -4.87 17.38 14.74
C VAL A 184 -5.94 16.82 15.68
N TRP A 185 -5.51 16.22 16.78
CA TRP A 185 -6.37 15.74 17.85
C TRP A 185 -6.02 16.43 19.18
N PRO A 186 -6.51 17.66 19.42
CA PRO A 186 -6.07 18.49 20.53
C PRO A 186 -6.24 17.84 21.90
N PHE A 187 -5.27 18.04 22.79
CA PHE A 187 -5.41 17.72 24.22
C PHE A 187 -6.06 18.89 24.96
N GLN A 188 -6.82 18.59 26.02
CA GLN A 188 -7.44 19.63 26.86
C GLN A 188 -6.41 20.61 27.46
N LYS A 189 -5.18 20.12 27.75
CA LYS A 189 -4.06 20.94 28.23
C LYS A 189 -3.56 21.94 27.18
N ASP A 190 -3.57 21.56 25.90
CA ASP A 190 -3.08 22.43 24.82
C ASP A 190 -4.10 23.54 24.53
N VAL A 191 -5.39 23.20 24.62
CA VAL A 191 -6.49 24.17 24.53
C VAL A 191 -6.46 25.15 25.71
N ALA A 192 -6.29 24.65 26.94
CA ALA A 192 -6.18 25.49 28.13
C ALA A 192 -5.04 26.51 28.02
N GLY A 193 -3.89 26.10 27.48
CA GLY A 193 -2.73 26.99 27.24
C GLY A 193 -2.98 28.10 26.22
N ARG A 194 -4.09 28.07 25.46
CA ARG A 194 -4.41 29.06 24.40
C ARG A 194 -5.54 30.02 24.76
N VAL A 195 -6.54 29.58 25.52
CA VAL A 195 -7.76 30.37 25.76
C VAL A 195 -7.75 31.08 27.12
N GLY A 196 -6.89 30.68 28.06
CA GLY A 196 -6.81 31.24 29.41
C GLY A 196 -7.47 30.41 30.53
N PRO A 197 -8.62 29.71 30.31
CA PRO A 197 -9.17 28.76 31.28
C PRO A 197 -8.19 27.65 31.65
N SER A 198 -8.24 27.20 32.91
CA SER A 198 -7.45 26.07 33.37
C SER A 198 -8.00 24.74 32.84
N ALA A 199 -7.16 23.70 32.74
CA ALA A 199 -7.59 22.38 32.26
C ALA A 199 -8.83 21.79 32.99
N PRO A 200 -9.00 21.95 34.32
CA PRO A 200 -10.23 21.56 35.01
C PRO A 200 -11.49 22.29 34.52
N GLN A 201 -11.36 23.58 34.16
CA GLN A 201 -12.48 24.35 33.61
C GLN A 201 -12.86 23.86 32.21
N VAL A 202 -11.87 23.53 31.38
CA VAL A 202 -12.08 22.91 30.06
C VAL A 202 -12.83 21.58 30.19
N SER A 203 -12.46 20.74 31.16
CA SER A 203 -13.15 19.46 31.41
C SER A 203 -14.62 19.64 31.84
N ARG A 204 -14.90 20.60 32.73
CA ARG A 204 -16.28 20.93 33.15
C ARG A 204 -17.12 21.42 31.97
N LEU A 205 -16.57 22.33 31.16
CA LEU A 205 -17.22 22.85 29.96
C LEU A 205 -17.53 21.72 28.97
N LEU A 206 -16.56 20.83 28.73
CA LEU A 206 -16.73 19.70 27.83
C LEU A 206 -17.86 18.76 28.27
N LYS A 207 -18.03 18.54 29.59
CA LYS A 207 -19.17 17.75 30.11
C LYS A 207 -20.53 18.37 29.77
N GLU A 208 -20.65 19.70 29.74
CA GLU A 208 -21.88 20.39 29.30
C GLU A 208 -22.11 20.21 27.80
N GLU A 209 -21.04 20.32 27.01
CA GLU A 209 -21.11 20.19 25.55
C GLU A 209 -21.45 18.76 25.10
N ARG A 210 -20.89 17.74 25.76
CA ARG A 210 -21.28 16.34 25.55
C ARG A 210 -22.78 16.13 25.73
N LYS A 211 -23.38 16.70 26.79
CA LYS A 211 -24.83 16.64 27.03
C LYS A 211 -25.64 17.38 25.97
N ARG A 212 -25.13 18.51 25.46
CA ARG A 212 -25.77 19.27 24.37
C ARG A 212 -25.76 18.47 23.08
N TRP A 213 -24.60 17.91 22.72
CA TRP A 213 -24.40 17.11 21.53
C TRP A 213 -25.22 15.81 21.55
N GLN A 214 -25.24 15.08 22.66
CA GLN A 214 -26.03 13.84 22.82
C GLN A 214 -27.53 14.04 22.52
N LYS A 215 -28.09 15.20 22.89
CA LYS A 215 -29.50 15.54 22.66
C LYS A 215 -29.79 16.00 21.23
N HIS A 216 -28.78 16.48 20.50
CA HIS A 216 -28.99 17.10 19.19
C HIS A 216 -29.28 16.03 18.11
N PRO A 217 -30.39 16.12 17.36
CA PRO A 217 -30.77 15.11 16.37
C PRO A 217 -29.69 14.85 15.30
N ALA A 218 -29.09 15.91 14.74
CA ALA A 218 -28.03 15.76 13.74
C ALA A 218 -26.80 15.01 14.28
N VAL A 219 -26.48 15.14 15.57
CA VAL A 219 -25.34 14.42 16.19
C VAL A 219 -25.72 12.97 16.47
N ARG A 220 -26.97 12.66 16.84
CA ARG A 220 -27.46 11.28 16.97
C ARG A 220 -27.41 10.54 15.63
N GLU A 221 -27.77 11.21 14.53
CA GLU A 221 -27.67 10.64 13.18
C GLU A 221 -26.23 10.51 12.71
N LEU A 222 -25.37 11.47 13.02
CA LEU A 222 -23.94 11.36 12.79
C LEU A 222 -23.34 10.17 13.55
N ARG A 223 -23.74 9.95 14.81
CA ARG A 223 -23.34 8.79 15.60
C ARG A 223 -23.78 7.48 14.92
N ALA A 224 -25.05 7.39 14.52
CA ALA A 224 -25.56 6.22 13.80
C ALA A 224 -24.76 5.95 12.51
N GLU A 225 -24.43 7.00 11.76
CA GLU A 225 -23.61 6.87 10.55
C GLU A 225 -22.17 6.39 10.84
N ILE A 226 -21.54 6.86 11.91
CA ILE A 226 -20.21 6.38 12.31
C ILE A 226 -20.26 4.90 12.71
N LEU A 227 -21.33 4.46 13.39
CA LEU A 227 -21.53 3.05 13.73
C LEU A 227 -21.70 2.19 12.47
N ASP A 228 -22.51 2.64 11.50
CA ASP A 228 -22.68 1.97 10.20
C ASP A 228 -21.34 1.88 9.44
N LEU A 229 -20.52 2.93 9.48
CA LEU A 229 -19.18 2.94 8.88
C LEU A 229 -18.22 1.97 9.58
N LEU A 230 -18.22 1.93 10.91
CA LEU A 230 -17.38 1.00 11.67
C LEU A 230 -17.76 -0.45 11.35
N GLU A 231 -19.04 -0.77 11.30
CA GLU A 231 -19.54 -2.09 10.93
C GLU A 231 -19.10 -2.48 9.51
N GLY A 232 -19.26 -1.58 8.54
CA GLY A 232 -18.81 -1.80 7.16
C GLY A 232 -17.29 -1.91 6.98
N LEU A 233 -16.50 -1.40 7.93
CA LEU A 233 -15.03 -1.45 7.92
C LEU A 233 -14.44 -2.59 8.76
N GLY A 234 -15.28 -3.56 9.17
CA GLY A 234 -14.84 -4.71 9.96
C GLY A 234 -14.68 -4.39 11.45
N ARG A 235 -15.54 -3.52 11.99
CA ARG A 235 -15.65 -3.13 13.42
C ARG A 235 -14.50 -2.29 13.98
N VAL A 236 -13.41 -2.07 13.25
CA VAL A 236 -12.29 -1.19 13.67
C VAL A 236 -11.94 -0.27 12.53
N ALA A 237 -11.71 1.02 12.80
CA ALA A 237 -11.19 1.96 11.82
C ALA A 237 -10.44 3.11 12.49
N SER A 238 -9.55 3.76 11.77
CA SER A 238 -8.96 5.02 12.23
C SER A 238 -9.98 6.15 12.16
N ALA A 239 -9.84 7.13 13.06
CA ALA A 239 -10.62 8.36 13.03
C ALA A 239 -10.47 9.11 11.68
N ALA A 240 -9.29 9.00 11.05
CA ALA A 240 -9.01 9.57 9.75
C ALA A 240 -9.81 8.89 8.62
N GLU A 241 -9.94 7.56 8.62
CA GLU A 241 -10.76 6.83 7.64
C GLU A 241 -12.24 7.18 7.77
N ILE A 242 -12.76 7.25 9.01
CA ILE A 242 -14.14 7.67 9.26
C ILE A 242 -14.35 9.12 8.80
N ALA A 243 -13.40 10.01 9.09
CA ALA A 243 -13.47 11.41 8.64
C ALA A 243 -13.42 11.52 7.10
N ASP A 244 -12.53 10.80 6.43
CA ASP A 244 -12.45 10.82 4.96
C ASP A 244 -13.76 10.27 4.33
N ALA A 245 -14.39 9.24 4.93
CA ALA A 245 -15.70 8.74 4.50
C ALA A 245 -16.83 9.78 4.70
N LEU A 246 -16.86 10.46 5.85
CA LEU A 246 -17.83 11.54 6.13
C LEU A 246 -17.64 12.74 5.19
N ALA A 247 -16.39 13.09 4.87
CA ALA A 247 -16.08 14.16 3.94
C ALA A 247 -16.61 13.88 2.52
N VAL A 248 -16.58 12.63 2.08
CA VAL A 248 -17.16 12.21 0.80
C VAL A 248 -18.69 12.24 0.83
N ARG A 249 -19.31 11.76 1.92
CA ARG A 249 -20.77 11.64 2.03
C ARG A 249 -21.48 12.99 2.25
N ARG A 250 -20.93 13.85 3.09
CA ARG A 250 -21.57 15.10 3.54
C ARG A 250 -21.05 16.34 2.81
N GLY A 251 -19.80 16.30 2.34
CA GLY A 251 -19.18 17.42 1.63
C GLY A 251 -18.94 18.67 2.49
N THR A 252 -18.23 19.64 1.92
CA THR A 252 -18.00 20.95 2.53
C THR A 252 -17.71 22.02 1.47
N GLN A 253 -17.98 23.28 1.80
CA GLN A 253 -17.69 24.46 0.99
C GLN A 253 -16.23 24.90 1.03
N LEU A 254 -15.46 24.47 2.05
CA LEU A 254 -14.05 24.82 2.19
C LEU A 254 -13.22 24.20 1.06
N ALA A 255 -12.34 25.00 0.47
CA ALA A 255 -11.54 24.58 -0.68
C ALA A 255 -10.27 23.81 -0.28
N GLU A 256 -9.65 24.22 0.83
CA GLU A 256 -8.36 23.70 1.26
C GLU A 256 -8.48 22.28 1.85
N ARG A 257 -7.56 21.38 1.45
CA ARG A 257 -7.60 19.97 1.87
C ARG A 257 -7.53 19.81 3.39
N GLU A 258 -6.68 20.58 4.05
CA GLU A 258 -6.48 20.50 5.50
C GLU A 258 -7.70 20.98 6.27
N GLN A 259 -8.30 22.09 5.84
CA GLN A 259 -9.55 22.60 6.40
C GLN A 259 -10.68 21.57 6.27
N ARG A 260 -10.87 20.99 5.07
CA ARG A 260 -11.91 19.96 4.84
C ARG A 260 -11.74 18.75 5.76
N ARG A 261 -10.50 18.27 5.92
CA ARG A 261 -10.19 17.17 6.84
C ARG A 261 -10.43 17.55 8.30
N SER A 262 -10.08 18.76 8.71
CA SER A 262 -10.35 19.24 10.06
C SER A 262 -11.84 19.24 10.39
N LEU A 263 -12.71 19.72 9.49
CA LEU A 263 -14.17 19.69 9.71
C LEU A 263 -14.70 18.26 9.87
N ALA A 264 -14.21 17.31 9.06
CA ALA A 264 -14.62 15.93 9.17
C ALA A 264 -14.13 15.27 10.47
N LEU A 265 -12.88 15.53 10.87
CA LEU A 265 -12.34 15.06 12.15
C LEU A 265 -13.03 15.71 13.35
N ALA A 266 -13.47 16.97 13.25
CA ALA A 266 -14.28 17.63 14.26
C ALA A 266 -15.61 16.90 14.49
N ALA A 267 -16.26 16.46 13.42
CA ALA A 267 -17.49 15.67 13.50
C ALA A 267 -17.25 14.33 14.22
N VAL A 268 -16.17 13.61 13.86
CA VAL A 268 -15.77 12.37 14.56
C VAL A 268 -15.45 12.64 16.03
N ARG A 269 -14.69 13.70 16.32
CA ARG A 269 -14.32 14.07 17.70
C ARG A 269 -15.54 14.35 18.55
N ALA A 270 -16.54 15.07 18.03
CA ALA A 270 -17.76 15.36 18.77
C ALA A 270 -18.51 14.09 19.18
N VAL A 271 -18.63 13.09 18.28
CA VAL A 271 -19.27 11.81 18.60
C VAL A 271 -18.43 11.00 19.59
N VAL A 272 -17.11 10.95 19.41
CA VAL A 272 -16.20 10.33 20.39
C VAL A 272 -16.40 10.93 21.78
N GLU A 273 -16.50 12.26 21.88
CA GLU A 273 -16.74 12.93 23.15
C GLU A 273 -18.11 12.59 23.74
N VAL A 274 -19.14 12.42 22.91
CA VAL A 274 -20.47 11.96 23.36
C VAL A 274 -20.40 10.56 23.97
N GLU A 275 -19.70 9.61 23.35
CA GLU A 275 -19.52 8.26 23.94
C GLU A 275 -18.79 8.31 25.30
N GLN A 276 -17.91 9.30 25.51
CA GLN A 276 -17.20 9.50 26.79
C GLN A 276 -18.07 10.11 27.90
N LEU A 277 -19.35 10.40 27.65
CA LEU A 277 -20.27 10.91 28.67
C LEU A 277 -20.75 9.82 29.62
N GLU A 278 -21.11 8.65 29.07
CA GLU A 278 -21.62 7.46 29.77
C GLU A 278 -20.93 6.22 29.21
N PRO A 279 -19.71 5.89 29.69
CA PRO A 279 -18.90 4.82 29.11
C PRO A 279 -19.56 3.44 29.13
N GLU A 280 -20.43 3.18 30.11
CA GLU A 280 -21.22 1.95 30.19
C GLU A 280 -22.23 1.78 29.05
N ASN A 281 -22.69 2.88 28.44
CA ASN A 281 -23.65 2.88 27.33
C ASN A 281 -22.96 3.10 25.96
N ALA A 282 -21.63 3.18 25.94
CA ALA A 282 -20.88 3.46 24.73
C ALA A 282 -20.95 2.26 23.77
N GLN A 283 -21.25 2.52 22.49
CA GLN A 283 -21.30 1.47 21.47
C GLN A 283 -19.97 1.27 20.76
N PHE A 284 -19.00 2.17 20.96
CA PHE A 284 -17.65 2.01 20.48
C PHE A 284 -16.65 2.65 21.44
N GLN A 285 -15.42 2.18 21.42
CA GLN A 285 -14.31 2.75 22.18
C GLN A 285 -13.32 3.44 21.27
N HIS A 286 -12.63 4.44 21.82
CA HIS A 286 -11.65 5.25 21.11
C HIS A 286 -10.28 5.15 21.79
N GLN A 287 -9.24 5.01 20.98
CA GLN A 287 -7.86 5.04 21.44
C GLN A 287 -6.99 5.93 20.55
N ALA A 288 -6.59 7.08 21.09
CA ALA A 288 -5.68 8.01 20.41
C ALA A 288 -4.28 7.40 20.19
N ASN A 289 -3.70 7.61 19.01
CA ASN A 289 -2.33 7.18 18.70
C ASN A 289 -1.33 8.30 19.05
N ARG A 290 -0.98 8.40 20.34
CA ARG A 290 -0.18 9.53 20.87
C ARG A 290 1.28 9.54 20.41
N LYS A 291 1.77 8.47 19.79
CA LYS A 291 3.17 8.32 19.35
C LYS A 291 3.33 8.43 17.84
N ALA A 292 2.25 8.74 17.11
CA ALA A 292 2.30 8.82 15.67
C ALA A 292 3.26 9.90 15.17
N THR A 293 4.09 9.55 14.18
CA THR A 293 4.96 10.48 13.44
C THR A 293 4.13 11.48 12.62
N GLU A 294 3.03 11.01 12.02
CA GLU A 294 2.11 11.84 11.26
C GLU A 294 0.98 12.35 12.16
N GLU A 295 0.72 13.66 12.10
CA GLU A 295 -0.29 14.31 12.92
C GLU A 295 -1.71 13.74 12.67
N SER A 296 -2.02 13.34 11.44
CA SER A 296 -3.34 12.83 11.04
C SER A 296 -3.71 11.51 11.74
N LEU A 297 -2.71 10.66 12.02
CA LEU A 297 -2.87 9.39 12.72
C LEU A 297 -3.03 9.60 14.22
N GLY A 298 -2.63 10.76 14.75
CA GLY A 298 -2.76 11.11 16.17
C GLY A 298 -4.19 11.00 16.69
N ALA A 299 -5.17 11.14 15.79
CA ALA A 299 -6.58 10.93 16.09
C ALA A 299 -6.90 9.48 16.52
N GLY A 300 -6.10 8.49 16.11
CA GLY A 300 -6.16 7.12 16.60
C GLY A 300 -7.28 6.26 16.03
N LEU A 301 -7.63 5.19 16.75
CA LEU A 301 -8.55 4.15 16.32
C LEU A 301 -9.88 4.20 17.08
N LEU A 302 -10.93 3.76 16.40
CA LEU A 302 -12.26 3.49 16.95
C LEU A 302 -12.55 2.00 16.75
N ALA A 303 -13.12 1.35 17.77
CA ALA A 303 -13.55 -0.03 17.69
C ALA A 303 -14.97 -0.19 18.23
N LEU A 304 -15.84 -0.84 17.45
CA LEU A 304 -17.23 -1.13 17.81
C LEU A 304 -17.26 -2.17 18.93
N ASP A 305 -18.01 -1.90 20.00
CA ASP A 305 -18.19 -2.85 21.10
C ASP A 305 -19.33 -3.83 20.79
N VAL A 306 -19.44 -4.90 21.59
CA VAL A 306 -20.51 -5.89 21.43
C VAL A 306 -21.84 -5.22 21.72
N ARG A 307 -22.75 -5.25 20.74
CA ARG A 307 -24.08 -4.64 20.88
C ARG A 307 -25.06 -5.61 21.49
N GLU A 308 -25.80 -5.14 22.49
CA GLU A 308 -26.96 -5.84 23.02
C GLU A 308 -28.16 -5.67 22.09
N ALA A 309 -29.18 -6.52 22.28
CA ALA A 309 -30.42 -6.39 21.53
C ALA A 309 -31.09 -5.06 21.90
N ASP A 310 -31.48 -4.30 20.88
CA ASP A 310 -32.20 -3.05 21.07
C ASP A 310 -33.68 -3.29 20.75
N GLU A 311 -34.47 -3.45 21.80
CA GLU A 311 -35.93 -3.66 21.70
C GLU A 311 -36.66 -2.46 21.08
N GLU A 312 -36.09 -1.25 21.17
CA GLU A 312 -36.70 -0.02 20.66
C GLU A 312 -36.47 0.16 19.15
N THR A 313 -35.28 -0.20 18.66
CA THR A 313 -34.96 -0.14 17.22
C THR A 313 -35.23 -1.44 16.47
N GLY A 314 -35.55 -2.53 17.19
CA GLY A 314 -35.74 -3.87 16.62
C GLY A 314 -34.44 -4.50 16.09
N ARG A 315 -33.28 -3.97 16.51
CA ARG A 315 -31.97 -4.45 16.07
C ARG A 315 -31.57 -5.68 16.90
N PRO A 316 -31.22 -6.81 16.25
CA PRO A 316 -30.78 -8.00 16.98
C PRO A 316 -29.44 -7.73 17.68
N ALA A 317 -29.20 -8.45 18.78
CA ALA A 317 -27.91 -8.48 19.45
C ALA A 317 -26.82 -9.02 18.50
N ASP A 318 -25.59 -8.58 18.70
CA ASP A 318 -24.44 -9.15 18.01
C ASP A 318 -24.24 -10.63 18.42
N PRO A 319 -23.71 -11.48 17.51
CA PRO A 319 -23.40 -12.88 17.83
C PRO A 319 -22.48 -13.03 19.05
N PRO A 320 -22.61 -14.11 19.85
CA PRO A 320 -21.78 -14.31 21.05
C PRO A 320 -20.27 -14.41 20.80
N ASP A 321 -19.86 -14.75 19.58
CA ASP A 321 -18.48 -14.81 19.10
C ASP A 321 -18.00 -13.45 18.55
N THR A 322 -18.69 -12.36 18.83
CA THR A 322 -18.26 -11.03 18.41
C THR A 322 -17.12 -10.53 19.30
N PRO A 323 -15.99 -10.07 18.72
CA PRO A 323 -14.89 -9.53 19.50
C PRO A 323 -15.26 -8.16 20.12
N THR A 324 -14.84 -7.95 21.37
CA THR A 324 -15.09 -6.72 22.12
C THR A 324 -14.21 -5.56 21.67
N ALA A 325 -14.66 -4.32 21.87
CA ALA A 325 -13.88 -3.14 21.48
C ALA A 325 -12.47 -3.08 22.14
N PRO A 326 -12.30 -3.39 23.44
CA PRO A 326 -10.97 -3.44 24.05
C PRO A 326 -10.06 -4.48 23.39
N GLY A 327 -10.57 -5.68 23.10
CA GLY A 327 -9.79 -6.75 22.47
C GLY A 327 -9.39 -6.40 21.04
N LEU A 328 -10.28 -5.76 20.30
CA LEU A 328 -10.01 -5.23 18.95
C LEU A 328 -8.91 -4.15 18.95
N LEU A 329 -9.00 -3.18 19.86
CA LEU A 329 -8.01 -2.11 19.99
C LEU A 329 -6.64 -2.65 20.42
N GLU A 330 -6.60 -3.58 21.38
CA GLU A 330 -5.36 -4.23 21.79
C GLU A 330 -4.72 -5.02 20.64
N TYR A 331 -5.53 -5.75 19.87
CA TYR A 331 -5.04 -6.47 18.69
C TYR A 331 -4.50 -5.53 17.62
N ALA A 332 -5.21 -4.44 17.31
CA ALA A 332 -4.73 -3.41 16.40
C ALA A 332 -3.42 -2.78 16.87
N MET A 333 -3.26 -2.49 18.16
CA MET A 333 -1.98 -2.00 18.71
C MET A 333 -0.83 -3.02 18.58
N ARG A 334 -1.12 -4.33 18.71
CA ARG A 334 -0.11 -5.39 18.49
C ARG A 334 0.29 -5.46 17.01
N LEU A 335 -0.69 -5.35 16.10
CA LEU A 335 -0.44 -5.23 14.66
C LEU A 335 0.40 -4.00 14.34
N GLY A 336 0.08 -2.84 14.91
CA GLY A 336 0.81 -1.59 14.73
C GLY A 336 2.26 -1.66 15.17
N ARG A 337 2.53 -2.20 16.36
CA ARG A 337 3.91 -2.45 16.83
C ARG A 337 4.69 -3.38 15.92
N LYS A 338 4.03 -4.40 15.36
CA LYS A 338 4.67 -5.32 14.41
C LYS A 338 4.94 -4.64 13.08
N ALA A 339 4.04 -3.77 12.61
CA ALA A 339 4.26 -2.94 11.42
C ALA A 339 5.42 -1.96 11.62
N ASP A 340 5.55 -1.31 12.78
CA ASP A 340 6.71 -0.47 13.11
C ASP A 340 8.02 -1.27 13.04
N ALA A 341 8.06 -2.46 13.66
CA ALA A 341 9.23 -3.34 13.59
C ALA A 341 9.57 -3.78 12.15
N LEU A 342 8.55 -3.98 11.30
CA LEU A 342 8.74 -4.29 9.88
C LEU A 342 9.24 -3.09 9.08
N ALA A 343 8.83 -1.87 9.45
CA ALA A 343 9.27 -0.63 8.82
C ALA A 343 10.72 -0.26 9.17
N GLU A 344 11.20 -0.67 10.34
CA GLU A 344 12.59 -0.49 10.79
C GLU A 344 13.61 -1.38 10.06
N LEU A 345 13.16 -2.36 9.28
CA LEU A 345 14.06 -3.23 8.53
C LEU A 345 14.84 -2.43 7.46
N ASP A 346 16.13 -2.74 7.32
CA ASP A 346 17.01 -2.15 6.29
C ASP A 346 16.49 -2.37 4.87
N THR A 347 15.68 -3.41 4.68
CA THR A 347 15.03 -3.72 3.42
C THR A 347 13.52 -3.76 3.56
N LEU A 348 12.81 -3.24 2.56
CA LEU A 348 11.35 -3.28 2.56
C LEU A 348 10.86 -4.74 2.53
N PRO A 349 10.09 -5.18 3.53
CA PRO A 349 9.55 -6.53 3.57
C PRO A 349 8.52 -6.74 2.45
N THR A 350 8.54 -7.94 1.85
CA THR A 350 7.55 -8.32 0.82
C THR A 350 6.18 -8.56 1.45
N ALA A 351 5.12 -8.53 0.64
CA ALA A 351 3.76 -8.85 1.08
C ALA A 351 3.68 -10.19 1.84
N THR A 352 4.36 -11.22 1.33
CA THR A 352 4.40 -12.55 1.98
C THR A 352 5.03 -12.50 3.37
N THR A 353 6.11 -11.73 3.53
CA THR A 353 6.74 -11.52 4.84
C THR A 353 5.82 -10.76 5.77
N VAL A 354 5.23 -9.64 5.31
CA VAL A 354 4.31 -8.81 6.09
C VAL A 354 3.11 -9.64 6.57
N LEU A 355 2.41 -10.31 5.66
CA LEU A 355 1.23 -11.12 5.99
C LEU A 355 1.58 -12.28 6.91
N GLY A 356 2.68 -13.00 6.67
CA GLY A 356 3.13 -14.08 7.56
C GLY A 356 3.38 -13.59 8.99
N GLU A 357 4.02 -12.43 9.14
CA GLU A 357 4.33 -11.85 10.45
C GLU A 357 3.09 -11.26 11.16
N LEU A 358 2.14 -10.67 10.43
CA LEU A 358 0.90 -10.13 11.01
C LEU A 358 -0.09 -11.23 11.40
N THR A 359 -0.29 -12.24 10.55
CA THR A 359 -1.19 -13.38 10.81
C THR A 359 -0.68 -14.31 11.91
N ALA A 360 0.62 -14.30 12.21
CA ALA A 360 1.18 -15.02 13.35
C ALA A 360 0.71 -14.46 14.71
N LEU A 361 0.20 -13.22 14.74
CA LEU A 361 -0.36 -12.64 15.95
C LEU A 361 -1.75 -13.21 16.24
N THR A 362 -1.90 -13.83 17.41
CA THR A 362 -3.19 -14.38 17.86
C THR A 362 -4.27 -13.29 17.88
N PRO A 363 -5.37 -13.45 17.12
CA PRO A 363 -6.51 -12.53 17.15
C PRO A 363 -7.26 -12.61 18.49
N PRO A 364 -8.09 -11.61 18.83
CA PRO A 364 -8.97 -11.69 19.99
C PRO A 364 -10.00 -12.82 19.81
N PRO A 365 -10.58 -13.35 20.90
CA PRO A 365 -11.63 -14.36 20.80
C PRO A 365 -12.80 -13.81 20.01
N GLY A 366 -13.25 -14.60 19.04
CA GLY A 366 -14.37 -14.27 18.18
C GLY A 366 -14.08 -14.44 16.69
N THR A 367 -15.07 -14.19 15.85
CA THR A 367 -14.93 -14.20 14.40
C THR A 367 -14.56 -12.80 13.89
N LEU A 368 -13.47 -12.74 13.13
CA LEU A 368 -13.01 -11.55 12.43
C LEU A 368 -12.97 -11.87 10.94
N ASP A 369 -13.72 -11.11 10.15
CA ASP A 369 -13.75 -11.24 8.69
C ASP A 369 -12.98 -10.06 8.07
N TRP A 370 -11.66 -10.07 8.26
CA TRP A 370 -10.75 -9.10 7.64
C TRP A 370 -10.00 -9.75 6.49
N ASP A 371 -10.00 -9.11 5.33
CA ASP A 371 -9.13 -9.50 4.25
C ASP A 371 -7.67 -9.09 4.54
N GLU A 372 -6.74 -9.64 3.74
CA GLU A 372 -5.30 -9.36 3.87
C GLU A 372 -4.99 -7.87 3.79
N ARG A 373 -5.74 -7.14 2.95
CA ARG A 373 -5.57 -5.70 2.78
C ARG A 373 -5.97 -4.94 4.03
N ARG A 374 -7.15 -5.24 4.59
CA ARG A 374 -7.66 -4.59 5.80
C ARG A 374 -6.74 -4.82 6.98
N LEU A 375 -6.21 -6.04 7.13
CA LEU A 375 -5.24 -6.38 8.17
C LEU A 375 -3.99 -5.47 8.10
N VAL A 376 -3.44 -5.28 6.90
CA VAL A 376 -2.24 -4.46 6.69
C VAL A 376 -2.53 -2.96 6.84
N GLU A 377 -3.66 -2.48 6.32
CA GLU A 377 -4.10 -1.09 6.48
C GLU A 377 -4.33 -0.73 7.96
N LEU A 378 -4.99 -1.62 8.72
CA LEU A 378 -5.17 -1.44 10.17
C LEU A 378 -3.84 -1.49 10.94
N ALA A 379 -2.92 -2.37 10.56
CA ALA A 379 -1.59 -2.41 11.14
C ALA A 379 -0.85 -1.08 10.89
N ALA A 380 -0.88 -0.56 9.66
CA ALA A 380 -0.27 0.72 9.34
C ALA A 380 -0.97 1.90 10.06
N ALA A 381 -2.29 1.90 10.19
CA ALA A 381 -3.05 2.94 10.89
C ALA A 381 -2.80 2.94 12.41
N ALA A 382 -2.57 1.76 12.99
CA ALA A 382 -2.26 1.58 14.42
C ALA A 382 -0.79 1.85 14.77
N SER A 383 0.10 1.88 13.77
CA SER A 383 1.54 2.05 13.96
C SER A 383 1.92 3.49 14.32
N ALA A 384 3.11 3.68 14.88
CA ALA A 384 3.67 5.00 15.10
C ALA A 384 4.16 5.62 13.78
N ASN A 385 4.87 4.85 12.96
CA ASN A 385 5.58 5.35 11.78
C ASN A 385 5.43 4.48 10.53
N ALA A 386 4.76 3.33 10.59
CA ALA A 386 4.66 2.43 9.44
C ALA A 386 3.49 2.78 8.49
N GLY A 387 3.80 3.03 7.21
CA GLY A 387 2.84 3.12 6.11
C GLY A 387 2.73 1.82 5.33
N ALA A 388 1.62 1.64 4.62
CA ALA A 388 1.39 0.50 3.74
C ALA A 388 1.38 0.91 2.27
N THR A 389 1.99 0.11 1.41
CA THR A 389 1.88 0.28 -0.05
C THR A 389 0.64 -0.45 -0.58
N PRO A 390 0.13 -0.11 -1.78
CA PRO A 390 -0.95 -0.88 -2.42
C PRO A 390 -0.60 -2.35 -2.70
N ARG A 391 0.68 -2.72 -2.58
CA ARG A 391 1.18 -4.10 -2.74
C ARG A 391 1.29 -4.85 -1.41
N LEU A 392 0.75 -4.30 -0.32
CA LEU A 392 0.83 -4.88 1.03
C LEU A 392 2.26 -4.96 1.59
N GLU A 393 3.18 -4.14 1.06
CA GLU A 393 4.51 -3.92 1.67
C GLU A 393 4.38 -2.85 2.76
N ILE A 394 5.15 -2.97 3.85
CA ILE A 394 5.25 -1.97 4.92
C ILE A 394 6.52 -1.15 4.76
N TYR A 395 6.43 0.17 4.97
CA TYR A 395 7.56 1.11 4.87
C TYR A 395 7.48 2.19 5.97
N PRO A 396 8.60 2.81 6.37
CA PRO A 396 8.57 3.93 7.31
C PRO A 396 8.02 5.20 6.62
N ARG A 397 7.08 5.91 7.23
CA ARG A 397 6.46 7.11 6.64
C ARG A 397 7.45 8.23 6.42
N ASP A 398 8.48 8.32 7.26
CA ASP A 398 9.62 9.24 7.14
C ASP A 398 10.75 8.70 6.25
N LEU A 399 10.47 7.72 5.38
CA LEU A 399 11.42 7.20 4.39
C LEU A 399 12.06 8.35 3.61
N SER A 400 13.39 8.37 3.54
CA SER A 400 14.10 9.45 2.85
C SER A 400 13.69 9.54 1.37
N LEU A 401 13.54 10.78 0.87
CA LEU A 401 13.13 11.00 -0.52
C LEU A 401 14.06 10.30 -1.52
N VAL A 402 15.38 10.31 -1.26
CA VAL A 402 16.37 9.63 -2.10
C VAL A 402 16.09 8.12 -2.18
N ARG A 403 15.81 7.48 -1.04
CA ARG A 403 15.48 6.05 -0.99
C ARG A 403 14.14 5.77 -1.66
N ALA A 404 13.12 6.62 -1.45
CA ALA A 404 11.83 6.51 -2.12
C ALA A 404 11.95 6.61 -3.65
N LEU A 405 12.75 7.56 -4.17
CA LEU A 405 13.03 7.73 -5.60
C LEU A 405 13.73 6.49 -6.20
N ARG A 406 14.71 5.92 -5.49
CA ARG A 406 15.38 4.67 -5.89
C ARG A 406 14.41 3.50 -5.93
N LEU A 407 13.62 3.30 -4.88
CA LEU A 407 12.70 2.17 -4.78
C LEU A 407 11.54 2.23 -5.79
N THR A 408 11.09 3.43 -6.12
CA THR A 408 10.05 3.64 -7.16
C THR A 408 10.61 3.66 -8.57
N GLN A 409 11.94 3.71 -8.72
CA GLN A 409 12.60 3.96 -10.00
C GLN A 409 12.03 5.22 -10.68
N ALA A 410 11.70 6.23 -9.87
CA ALA A 410 10.92 7.38 -10.34
C ALA A 410 11.65 8.19 -11.40
N GLY A 411 12.99 8.21 -11.39
CA GLY A 411 13.82 8.94 -12.36
C GLY A 411 14.02 8.27 -13.72
N LEU A 412 13.41 7.11 -14.01
CA LEU A 412 13.53 6.47 -15.33
C LEU A 412 12.82 7.31 -16.41
N VAL A 413 13.55 7.70 -17.46
CA VAL A 413 13.04 8.52 -18.56
C VAL A 413 12.79 7.65 -19.79
N ARG A 414 11.59 7.74 -20.36
CA ARG A 414 11.29 7.10 -21.66
C ARG A 414 11.69 8.06 -22.78
N LEU A 415 12.67 7.66 -23.58
CA LEU A 415 13.07 8.37 -24.79
C LEU A 415 12.38 7.77 -26.01
N THR A 416 11.96 8.63 -26.94
CA THR A 416 11.41 8.21 -28.24
C THR A 416 12.56 8.15 -29.25
N PRO A 417 12.88 6.98 -29.81
CA PRO A 417 13.95 6.86 -30.81
C PRO A 417 13.69 7.75 -32.03
N GLY A 418 14.74 8.38 -32.56
CA GLY A 418 14.66 9.26 -33.73
C GLY A 418 14.07 10.65 -33.47
N LEU A 419 13.58 10.93 -32.25
CA LEU A 419 13.05 12.24 -31.89
C LEU A 419 14.17 13.14 -31.35
N ARG A 420 14.22 14.39 -31.83
CA ARG A 420 15.19 15.39 -31.37
C ARG A 420 15.01 15.75 -29.90
N GLU A 421 16.10 16.10 -29.22
CA GLU A 421 16.12 16.41 -27.78
C GLU A 421 15.04 17.43 -27.37
N GLY A 422 14.89 18.52 -28.14
CA GLY A 422 13.89 19.56 -27.92
C GLY A 422 12.42 19.08 -27.90
N LEU A 423 12.13 17.98 -28.61
CA LEU A 423 10.80 17.36 -28.70
C LEU A 423 10.66 16.09 -27.85
N GLN A 424 11.72 15.61 -27.21
CA GLN A 424 11.61 14.44 -26.33
C GLN A 424 10.59 14.74 -25.24
N PRO A 425 9.64 13.84 -24.92
CA PRO A 425 8.64 14.10 -23.88
C PRO A 425 9.25 14.21 -22.48
N GLY A 426 10.41 13.57 -22.24
CA GLY A 426 11.12 13.62 -20.96
C GLY A 426 10.27 13.10 -19.79
N LEU A 427 10.64 13.54 -18.58
CA LEU A 427 9.92 13.20 -17.35
C LEU A 427 9.56 14.46 -16.58
N THR A 428 8.29 14.76 -16.38
CA THR A 428 7.87 15.96 -15.64
C THR A 428 8.06 15.79 -14.11
N PRO A 429 8.25 16.88 -13.34
CA PRO A 429 8.25 16.82 -11.88
C PRO A 429 7.00 16.14 -11.30
N GLU A 430 5.83 16.42 -11.89
CA GLU A 430 4.56 15.84 -11.48
C GLU A 430 4.55 14.33 -11.71
N ALA A 431 5.10 13.85 -12.83
CA ALA A 431 5.21 12.41 -13.10
C ALA A 431 6.17 11.70 -12.13
N VAL A 432 7.23 12.39 -11.68
CA VAL A 432 8.10 11.87 -10.60
C VAL A 432 7.29 11.74 -9.31
N HIS A 433 6.55 12.78 -8.94
CA HIS A 433 5.70 12.79 -7.74
C HIS A 433 4.63 11.70 -7.79
N GLU A 434 3.93 11.54 -8.92
CA GLU A 434 2.93 10.50 -9.13
C GLU A 434 3.51 9.10 -8.93
N ARG A 435 4.71 8.81 -9.47
CA ARG A 435 5.37 7.51 -9.29
C ARG A 435 5.73 7.23 -7.84
N VAL A 436 6.24 8.24 -7.13
CA VAL A 436 6.56 8.12 -5.70
C VAL A 436 5.28 7.85 -4.91
N ARG A 437 4.23 8.62 -5.12
CA ARG A 437 2.95 8.48 -4.40
C ARG A 437 2.18 7.22 -4.75
N ALA A 438 2.33 6.69 -5.96
CA ALA A 438 1.72 5.43 -6.35
C ALA A 438 2.24 4.23 -5.54
N ARG A 439 3.51 4.28 -5.08
CA ARG A 439 4.07 3.24 -4.20
C ARG A 439 3.98 3.64 -2.72
N PHE A 440 4.29 4.89 -2.39
CA PHE A 440 4.38 5.42 -1.03
C PHE A 440 3.36 6.55 -0.82
N PRO A 441 2.06 6.24 -0.68
CA PRO A 441 1.00 7.24 -0.60
C PRO A 441 1.11 8.15 0.64
N GLU A 442 1.50 7.56 1.77
CA GLU A 442 1.62 8.20 3.09
C GLU A 442 3.04 8.71 3.40
N LEU A 443 3.89 8.87 2.38
CA LEU A 443 5.23 9.42 2.57
C LEU A 443 5.14 10.85 3.14
N VAL A 444 5.92 11.11 4.18
CA VAL A 444 6.10 12.44 4.78
C VAL A 444 7.58 12.83 4.75
N LEU A 445 7.83 14.12 4.56
CA LEU A 445 9.16 14.71 4.58
C LEU A 445 9.25 15.77 5.68
N PRO A 446 10.41 16.00 6.28
CA PRO A 446 10.58 17.08 7.25
C PRO A 446 10.24 18.43 6.60
N ASP A 447 9.33 19.18 7.21
CA ASP A 447 9.17 20.59 6.89
C ASP A 447 10.32 21.36 7.55
N GLY A 448 10.82 22.43 6.93
CA GLY A 448 11.94 23.21 7.47
C GLY A 448 11.65 23.91 8.82
N ARG A 449 10.50 23.63 9.45
CA ARG A 449 10.03 24.21 10.72
C ARG A 449 9.95 23.15 11.84
N GLY A 450 10.45 21.93 11.59
CA GLY A 450 10.50 20.84 12.57
C GLY A 450 9.25 19.96 12.62
N GLY A 451 8.32 20.12 11.68
CA GLY A 451 7.18 19.24 11.44
C GLY A 451 7.39 18.32 10.23
N HIS A 452 6.30 17.72 9.76
CA HIS A 452 6.28 16.83 8.60
C HIS A 452 5.24 17.32 7.59
N THR A 453 5.59 17.29 6.30
CA THR A 453 4.68 17.60 5.20
C THR A 453 4.58 16.43 4.23
N HIS A 454 3.41 16.26 3.61
CA HIS A 454 3.28 15.36 2.49
C HIS A 454 3.86 15.96 1.20
N ASP A 455 4.04 17.28 1.10
CA ASP A 455 4.43 17.91 -0.15
C ASP A 455 5.84 17.50 -0.57
N LEU A 456 5.95 16.99 -1.81
CA LEU A 456 7.23 16.61 -2.40
C LEU A 456 7.94 17.84 -2.94
N PRO A 457 9.27 17.95 -2.80
CA PRO A 457 10.01 19.10 -3.29
C PRO A 457 9.93 19.22 -4.82
N THR A 458 10.10 20.44 -5.31
CA THR A 458 10.15 20.76 -6.74
C THR A 458 11.45 21.50 -7.09
N GLY A 459 11.70 21.71 -8.39
CA GLY A 459 12.82 22.53 -8.86
C GLY A 459 14.22 22.01 -8.46
N PRO A 460 15.11 22.87 -7.93
CA PRO A 460 16.47 22.48 -7.58
C PRO A 460 16.57 21.39 -6.51
N ALA A 461 15.66 21.38 -5.54
CA ALA A 461 15.65 20.38 -4.46
C ALA A 461 15.31 18.98 -5.01
N LEU A 462 14.32 18.88 -5.89
CA LEU A 462 13.98 17.63 -6.57
C LEU A 462 15.12 17.15 -7.49
N THR A 463 15.72 18.08 -8.25
CA THR A 463 16.85 17.77 -9.14
C THR A 463 18.04 17.20 -8.38
N ARG A 464 18.36 17.76 -7.20
CA ARG A 464 19.41 17.23 -6.32
C ARG A 464 19.05 15.83 -5.82
N ALA A 465 17.83 15.63 -5.29
CA ALA A 465 17.39 14.33 -4.79
C ALA A 465 17.40 13.24 -5.88
N LEU A 466 17.06 13.56 -7.13
CA LEU A 466 17.16 12.64 -8.27
C LEU A 466 18.61 12.26 -8.56
N ARG A 467 19.53 13.23 -8.56
CA ARG A 467 20.96 12.98 -8.73
C ARG A 467 21.52 12.09 -7.62
N ASP A 468 21.22 12.41 -6.37
CA ASP A 468 21.65 11.64 -5.20
C ASP A 468 21.04 10.22 -5.20
N ALA A 469 19.85 10.07 -5.80
CA ALA A 469 19.22 8.78 -6.06
C ALA A 469 19.87 7.99 -7.21
N GLY A 470 20.89 8.54 -7.89
CA GLY A 470 21.61 7.91 -8.98
C GLY A 470 21.07 8.24 -10.38
N PHE A 471 20.01 9.04 -10.48
CA PHE A 471 19.45 9.47 -11.77
C PHE A 471 20.15 10.73 -12.26
N ASP A 472 21.08 10.59 -13.20
CA ASP A 472 21.79 11.73 -13.79
C ASP A 472 20.93 12.47 -14.83
N LEU A 473 20.05 13.33 -14.32
CA LEU A 473 19.06 14.07 -15.10
C LEU A 473 19.30 15.58 -15.03
N LYS A 474 19.06 16.26 -16.15
CA LYS A 474 19.00 17.73 -16.24
C LYS A 474 17.57 18.18 -16.45
N LEU A 475 17.18 19.26 -15.77
CA LEU A 475 15.91 19.94 -15.99
C LEU A 475 16.02 20.81 -17.26
N ALA A 476 15.09 20.62 -18.21
CA ALA A 476 15.03 21.34 -19.48
C ALA A 476 13.59 21.73 -19.83
N THR A 477 13.41 22.84 -20.55
CA THR A 477 12.09 23.29 -21.03
C THR A 477 11.77 22.66 -22.38
N HIS A 478 10.54 22.17 -22.56
CA HIS A 478 10.09 21.60 -23.83
C HIS A 478 9.94 22.72 -24.85
N GLU A 479 9.99 22.36 -26.12
CA GLU A 479 9.96 23.34 -27.19
C GLU A 479 8.62 24.04 -27.34
N ASP A 480 7.56 23.51 -26.72
CA ASP A 480 6.32 24.24 -26.48
C ASP A 480 6.49 25.49 -25.59
N GLY A 481 7.67 25.68 -24.98
CA GLY A 481 8.03 26.80 -24.12
C GLY A 481 7.38 26.76 -22.74
N ARG A 482 6.63 25.72 -22.38
CA ARG A 482 5.79 25.67 -21.18
C ARG A 482 6.06 24.46 -20.30
N THR A 483 6.44 23.32 -20.88
CA THR A 483 6.56 22.07 -20.14
C THR A 483 7.97 21.87 -19.61
N LEU A 484 8.15 21.93 -18.28
CA LEU A 484 9.41 21.57 -17.62
C LEU A 484 9.54 20.05 -17.51
N ARG A 485 10.70 19.50 -17.89
CA ARG A 485 10.93 18.06 -17.89
C ARG A 485 12.39 17.72 -17.65
N TYR A 486 12.61 16.54 -17.09
CA TYR A 486 13.91 15.93 -16.90
C TYR A 486 14.30 15.10 -18.13
N LEU A 487 15.55 15.27 -18.55
CA LEU A 487 16.20 14.48 -19.59
C LEU A 487 17.53 13.94 -19.06
N PRO A 488 18.01 12.77 -19.53
CA PRO A 488 19.35 12.32 -19.23
C PRO A 488 20.40 13.37 -19.63
N THR A 489 21.43 13.56 -18.81
CA THR A 489 22.57 14.42 -19.13
C THR A 489 23.34 13.94 -20.36
N ARG A 490 23.42 12.61 -20.55
CA ARG A 490 24.05 11.93 -21.68
C ARG A 490 23.02 11.12 -22.45
N MET A 491 22.63 11.58 -23.65
CA MET A 491 21.68 10.85 -24.50
C MET A 491 22.30 9.57 -25.09
N ASP A 492 23.63 9.51 -25.20
CA ASP A 492 24.37 8.37 -25.78
C ASP A 492 24.54 7.21 -24.78
N SER A 493 24.48 7.50 -23.47
CA SER A 493 24.51 6.52 -22.38
C SER A 493 23.11 5.99 -22.03
N ALA A 494 22.09 6.34 -22.81
CA ALA A 494 20.70 6.02 -22.53
C ALA A 494 20.38 4.51 -22.52
N SER A 495 21.31 3.63 -22.89
CA SER A 495 21.09 2.16 -22.82
C SER A 495 20.78 1.66 -21.40
N SER A 496 21.22 2.36 -20.34
CA SER A 496 20.92 2.00 -18.94
C SER A 496 19.59 2.56 -18.40
N TYR A 497 18.97 3.52 -19.11
CA TYR A 497 17.74 4.20 -18.68
C TYR A 497 16.56 4.00 -19.63
N VAL A 498 16.78 3.31 -20.75
CA VAL A 498 15.79 3.11 -21.80
C VAL A 498 15.15 1.73 -21.66
N THR A 499 13.84 1.72 -21.40
CA THR A 499 12.99 0.56 -21.69
C THR A 499 12.74 0.53 -23.21
N THR A 500 13.72 0.09 -23.99
CA THR A 500 13.55 -0.07 -25.44
C THR A 500 12.65 -1.28 -25.71
N ARG A 501 11.60 -1.00 -26.46
CA ARG A 501 10.46 -1.85 -26.78
C ARG A 501 10.86 -3.03 -27.68
N ALA A 502 10.31 -4.21 -27.35
CA ALA A 502 9.98 -5.31 -28.26
C ALA A 502 11.13 -6.01 -29.05
N GLY A 503 12.03 -6.67 -28.33
CA GLY A 503 12.52 -7.99 -28.74
C GLY A 503 11.96 -8.98 -27.73
N ARG A 504 11.25 -10.04 -28.16
CA ARG A 504 10.65 -11.06 -27.29
C ARG A 504 11.73 -11.66 -26.37
N HIS A 505 11.86 -11.08 -25.19
CA HIS A 505 12.46 -11.69 -24.03
C HIS A 505 11.30 -11.92 -23.07
N SER A 506 11.21 -13.15 -22.58
CA SER A 506 10.20 -13.56 -21.61
C SER A 506 10.09 -12.49 -20.53
N THR A 507 8.87 -11.99 -20.34
CA THR A 507 8.57 -11.10 -19.23
C THR A 507 8.66 -11.95 -17.98
N ASP A 508 9.82 -11.92 -17.33
CA ASP A 508 9.97 -12.50 -16.01
C ASP A 508 9.14 -11.64 -15.06
N VAL A 509 7.94 -12.13 -14.76
CA VAL A 509 7.00 -11.54 -13.82
C VAL A 509 7.57 -11.80 -12.43
N GLY A 510 8.52 -10.98 -11.97
CA GLY A 510 9.17 -11.29 -10.69
C GLY A 510 10.31 -10.38 -10.25
N ALA A 511 9.94 -9.24 -9.65
CA ALA A 511 10.73 -8.51 -8.67
C ALA A 511 11.93 -7.69 -9.18
N VAL A 512 11.68 -6.38 -9.30
CA VAL A 512 12.63 -5.34 -8.90
C VAL A 512 12.21 -4.86 -7.52
N THR A 513 12.65 -5.57 -6.49
CA THR A 513 12.56 -5.14 -5.09
C THR A 513 13.93 -5.33 -4.46
N ARG A 514 14.47 -4.22 -3.92
CA ARG A 514 15.80 -4.03 -3.31
C ARG A 514 16.88 -3.88 -4.39
N TYR A 515 17.95 -3.10 -4.21
CA TYR A 515 19.07 -3.42 -3.32
C TYR A 515 19.99 -2.21 -3.06
N SER A 516 20.86 -2.42 -2.07
CA SER A 516 22.22 -1.89 -1.91
C SER A 516 22.85 -1.27 -3.17
N ASP A 517 23.76 -0.31 -2.98
CA ASP A 517 24.47 0.43 -4.03
C ASP A 517 25.30 -0.45 -5.01
N ASP A 518 25.35 -1.79 -4.82
CA ASP A 518 25.99 -2.77 -5.71
C ASP A 518 25.00 -3.83 -6.27
N PRO A 519 24.69 -3.83 -7.58
CA PRO A 519 23.77 -4.77 -8.22
C PRO A 519 24.28 -6.24 -8.27
N THR A 520 25.56 -6.49 -8.02
CA THR A 520 26.09 -7.86 -7.96
C THR A 520 25.89 -8.49 -6.58
N LEU A 521 25.99 -7.69 -5.51
CA LEU A 521 25.71 -8.10 -4.14
C LEU A 521 24.22 -8.34 -3.93
N ALA A 522 23.41 -7.54 -4.61
CA ALA A 522 21.96 -7.62 -4.66
C ALA A 522 21.43 -9.02 -5.02
N GLY A 523 21.90 -9.57 -6.14
CA GLY A 523 21.52 -10.91 -6.58
C GLY A 523 21.92 -11.99 -5.57
N ALA A 524 23.08 -11.84 -4.93
CA ALA A 524 23.54 -12.80 -3.93
C ALA A 524 22.68 -12.79 -2.66
N VAL A 525 22.32 -11.63 -2.15
CA VAL A 525 21.41 -11.54 -0.99
C VAL A 525 20.03 -12.09 -1.33
N ARG A 526 19.52 -11.86 -2.55
CA ARG A 526 18.25 -12.45 -3.03
C ARG A 526 18.29 -13.97 -2.99
N ALA A 527 19.32 -14.56 -3.59
CA ALA A 527 19.52 -15.99 -3.63
C ALA A 527 19.60 -16.56 -2.21
N GLU A 528 20.32 -15.89 -1.29
CA GLU A 528 20.42 -16.30 0.11
C GLU A 528 19.08 -16.29 0.85
N GLU A 529 18.28 -15.23 0.67
CA GLU A 529 16.95 -15.14 1.28
C GLU A 529 16.01 -16.25 0.75
N GLN A 530 16.01 -16.48 -0.57
CA GLN A 530 15.18 -17.51 -1.21
C GLN A 530 15.58 -18.92 -0.77
N LEU A 531 16.89 -19.20 -0.69
CA LEU A 531 17.42 -20.48 -0.20
C LEU A 531 17.13 -20.68 1.29
N THR A 532 17.30 -19.65 2.12
CA THR A 532 17.01 -19.71 3.56
C THR A 532 15.52 -19.97 3.82
N ALA A 533 14.65 -19.28 3.09
CA ALA A 533 13.20 -19.50 3.16
C ALA A 533 12.81 -20.91 2.66
N SER A 534 13.45 -21.38 1.57
CA SER A 534 13.18 -22.70 1.02
C SER A 534 13.74 -23.84 1.88
N ALA A 535 14.85 -23.66 2.59
CA ALA A 535 15.48 -24.71 3.39
C ALA A 535 14.61 -25.15 4.58
N ARG A 536 13.73 -24.26 5.05
CA ARG A 536 12.80 -24.49 6.17
C ARG A 536 11.44 -25.04 5.72
N ARG A 537 11.21 -25.19 4.42
CA ARG A 537 9.93 -25.55 3.82
C ARG A 537 10.08 -26.77 2.91
N ASP A 538 8.97 -27.44 2.69
CA ASP A 538 8.81 -28.41 1.62
C ASP A 538 8.68 -27.71 0.25
N GLY A 539 8.82 -28.49 -0.82
CA GLY A 539 8.72 -27.99 -2.19
C GLY A 539 9.94 -28.28 -3.06
N TYR A 540 9.74 -28.11 -4.35
CA TYR A 540 10.75 -28.31 -5.39
C TYR A 540 11.44 -26.98 -5.76
N ARG A 541 12.77 -26.97 -5.88
CA ARG A 541 13.54 -25.82 -6.40
C ARG A 541 14.53 -26.26 -7.47
N VAL A 542 14.68 -25.42 -8.49
CA VAL A 542 15.69 -25.55 -9.54
C VAL A 542 16.70 -24.43 -9.35
N LEU A 543 17.95 -24.79 -9.11
CA LEU A 543 19.04 -23.87 -8.84
C LEU A 543 19.95 -23.81 -10.07
N THR A 544 20.03 -22.67 -10.76
CA THR A 544 20.97 -22.50 -11.88
C THR A 544 22.28 -21.90 -11.40
N VAL A 545 23.40 -22.42 -11.89
CA VAL A 545 24.74 -21.96 -11.54
C VAL A 545 25.66 -22.00 -12.75
N ARG A 546 26.68 -21.15 -12.80
CA ARG A 546 27.66 -21.21 -13.88
C ARG A 546 28.42 -22.53 -13.83
N ASP A 547 28.61 -23.19 -14.98
CA ASP A 547 29.23 -24.51 -15.10
C ASP A 547 30.52 -24.68 -14.25
N GLY A 548 31.44 -23.71 -14.33
CA GLY A 548 32.71 -23.73 -13.61
C GLY A 548 32.62 -23.53 -12.09
N LEU A 549 31.46 -23.13 -11.57
CA LEU A 549 31.21 -22.83 -10.15
C LEU A 549 30.34 -23.88 -9.45
N SER A 550 29.89 -24.92 -10.17
CA SER A 550 29.02 -25.97 -9.67
C SER A 550 29.53 -26.64 -8.38
N ARG A 551 30.80 -27.06 -8.35
CA ARG A 551 31.42 -27.68 -7.17
C ARG A 551 31.38 -26.76 -5.95
N GLN A 552 31.74 -25.49 -6.12
CA GLN A 552 31.74 -24.51 -5.04
C GLN A 552 30.32 -24.22 -4.55
N ALA A 553 29.33 -24.16 -5.46
CA ALA A 553 27.93 -24.02 -5.07
C ALA A 553 27.43 -25.20 -4.24
N VAL A 554 27.79 -26.44 -4.62
CA VAL A 554 27.47 -27.65 -3.82
C VAL A 554 28.08 -27.55 -2.41
N GLU A 555 29.34 -27.13 -2.29
CA GLU A 555 29.99 -26.92 -0.99
C GLU A 555 29.27 -25.84 -0.15
N GLN A 556 28.86 -24.72 -0.77
CA GLN A 556 28.12 -23.66 -0.07
C GLN A 556 26.72 -24.10 0.37
N LEU A 557 26.00 -24.88 -0.44
CA LEU A 557 24.68 -25.41 -0.10
C LEU A 557 24.78 -26.50 0.98
N GLY A 558 25.79 -27.38 0.91
CA GLY A 558 25.99 -28.46 1.88
C GLY A 558 26.40 -28.00 3.29
N ARG A 559 26.81 -26.74 3.46
CA ARG A 559 27.20 -26.16 4.75
C ARG A 559 26.04 -26.14 5.75
N THR A 560 26.23 -26.77 6.90
CA THR A 560 25.25 -26.87 7.99
C THR A 560 24.93 -25.53 8.65
N ASP A 561 25.85 -24.57 8.61
CA ASP A 561 25.63 -23.19 9.07
C ASP A 561 24.79 -22.33 8.10
N ARG A 562 24.49 -22.84 6.89
CA ARG A 562 23.68 -22.15 5.87
C ARG A 562 22.36 -22.85 5.61
N THR A 563 22.41 -23.92 4.80
CA THR A 563 21.20 -24.62 4.36
C THR A 563 21.18 -26.08 4.80
N GLY A 564 22.34 -26.67 5.11
CA GLY A 564 22.47 -28.06 5.55
C GLY A 564 21.91 -29.06 4.54
N ALA A 565 21.99 -28.75 3.24
CA ALA A 565 21.39 -29.58 2.20
C ALA A 565 22.11 -30.93 2.08
N GLY A 566 21.35 -32.03 2.06
CA GLY A 566 21.87 -33.37 1.86
C GLY A 566 22.16 -33.61 0.38
N VAL A 567 23.44 -33.68 0.01
CA VAL A 567 23.88 -33.81 -1.38
C VAL A 567 23.74 -35.24 -1.89
N VAL A 568 23.11 -35.41 -3.06
CA VAL A 568 22.92 -36.71 -3.73
C VAL A 568 23.27 -36.58 -5.21
N SER A 569 24.22 -37.38 -5.69
CA SER A 569 24.58 -37.44 -7.11
C SER A 569 23.63 -38.39 -7.86
N VAL A 570 22.87 -37.84 -8.80
CA VAL A 570 21.94 -38.61 -9.65
C VAL A 570 22.71 -39.58 -10.54
N THR A 571 23.87 -39.17 -11.06
CA THR A 571 24.71 -40.03 -11.90
C THR A 571 25.26 -41.22 -11.10
N ALA A 572 25.66 -41.02 -9.83
CA ALA A 572 26.10 -42.13 -8.98
C ALA A 572 24.96 -43.14 -8.75
N LEU A 573 23.76 -42.66 -8.38
CA LEU A 573 22.58 -43.51 -8.21
C LEU A 573 22.20 -44.25 -9.50
N PHE A 574 22.31 -43.58 -10.65
CA PHE A 574 22.09 -44.19 -11.96
C PHE A 574 23.08 -45.33 -12.22
N LEU A 575 24.37 -45.11 -11.97
CA LEU A 575 25.42 -46.12 -12.17
C LEU A 575 25.25 -47.31 -11.22
N ASP A 576 24.90 -47.07 -9.96
CA ASP A 576 24.64 -48.13 -8.98
C ASP A 576 23.44 -48.99 -9.39
N ALA A 577 22.36 -48.34 -9.85
CA ALA A 577 21.19 -49.05 -10.39
C ALA A 577 21.55 -49.85 -11.65
N LEU A 578 22.38 -49.31 -12.54
CA LEU A 578 22.80 -49.99 -13.76
C LEU A 578 23.72 -51.18 -13.47
N HIS A 579 24.64 -51.06 -12.52
CA HIS A 579 25.49 -52.16 -12.04
C HIS A 579 24.65 -53.26 -11.38
N ALA A 580 23.61 -52.92 -10.61
CA ALA A 580 22.71 -53.89 -10.02
C ALA A 580 21.92 -54.70 -11.06
N LEU A 581 21.64 -54.11 -12.22
CA LEU A 581 20.97 -54.78 -13.35
C LEU A 581 21.92 -55.67 -14.18
N VAL A 582 23.24 -55.49 -14.05
CA VAL A 582 24.27 -56.29 -14.74
C VAL A 582 25.28 -56.82 -13.73
N PRO A 583 24.86 -57.79 -12.88
CA PRO A 583 25.78 -58.44 -11.97
C PRO A 583 26.83 -59.26 -12.77
N PRO A 584 28.05 -59.42 -12.21
CA PRO A 584 29.14 -60.12 -12.87
C PRO A 584 28.71 -61.55 -13.28
N GLY A 585 28.94 -61.90 -14.54
CA GLY A 585 28.58 -63.21 -15.12
C GLY A 585 27.26 -63.23 -15.91
N THR A 586 26.50 -62.14 -15.95
CA THR A 586 25.30 -62.02 -16.79
C THR A 586 25.59 -61.35 -18.14
N LYS A 587 24.76 -61.64 -19.15
CA LYS A 587 24.77 -60.92 -20.45
C LYS A 587 23.56 -59.98 -20.50
N PRO A 588 23.69 -58.75 -21.03
CA PRO A 588 24.89 -58.15 -21.62
C PRO A 588 25.98 -57.82 -20.57
N THR A 589 27.26 -57.86 -20.94
CA THR A 589 28.35 -57.47 -20.02
C THR A 589 28.45 -55.95 -19.88
N TRP A 590 29.08 -55.46 -18.81
CA TRP A 590 29.32 -54.01 -18.61
C TRP A 590 30.06 -53.37 -19.79
N GLU A 591 31.05 -54.06 -20.35
CA GLU A 591 31.77 -53.61 -21.55
C GLU A 591 30.84 -53.50 -22.78
N THR A 592 29.84 -54.39 -22.88
CA THR A 592 28.82 -54.33 -23.94
C THR A 592 27.93 -53.10 -23.76
N LEU A 593 27.57 -52.74 -22.53
CA LEU A 593 26.79 -51.54 -22.23
C LEU A 593 27.57 -50.25 -22.53
N LEU A 594 28.85 -50.18 -22.15
CA LEU A 594 29.70 -49.02 -22.46
C LEU A 594 29.91 -48.84 -23.96
N LYS A 595 30.11 -49.94 -24.71
CA LYS A 595 30.21 -49.92 -26.18
C LYS A 595 28.91 -49.49 -26.83
N ALA A 596 27.77 -49.90 -26.27
CA ALA A 596 26.49 -49.37 -26.71
C ALA A 596 26.43 -47.86 -26.44
N ASP A 597 26.78 -47.37 -25.25
CA ASP A 597 26.55 -45.96 -24.85
C ASP A 597 27.44 -44.98 -25.63
N ALA A 598 28.62 -45.45 -26.03
CA ALA A 598 29.55 -44.70 -26.87
C ALA A 598 29.17 -44.71 -28.37
N ALA A 599 28.22 -45.53 -28.82
CA ALA A 599 27.82 -45.61 -30.22
C ALA A 599 26.91 -44.42 -30.63
N GLU A 600 27.10 -43.90 -31.84
CA GLU A 600 26.22 -42.84 -32.38
C GLU A 600 24.79 -43.38 -32.61
N PRO A 601 23.74 -42.58 -32.34
CA PRO A 601 22.35 -43.02 -32.45
C PRO A 601 21.98 -43.39 -33.90
N GLY A 602 21.96 -44.68 -34.20
CA GLY A 602 21.51 -45.25 -35.47
C GLY A 602 20.04 -45.70 -35.43
N PRO A 603 19.34 -45.77 -36.57
CA PRO A 603 17.89 -46.02 -36.66
C PRO A 603 17.43 -47.43 -36.21
N ARG A 604 18.31 -48.28 -35.69
CA ARG A 604 18.01 -49.66 -35.27
C ARG A 604 18.65 -50.07 -33.93
N GLN A 605 19.13 -49.13 -33.14
CA GLN A 605 19.59 -49.43 -31.78
C GLN A 605 18.65 -48.77 -30.79
N GLU A 606 17.58 -49.49 -30.45
CA GLU A 606 16.90 -49.29 -29.18
C GLU A 606 17.92 -49.66 -28.09
N PHE A 607 18.62 -48.64 -27.57
CA PHE A 607 19.03 -48.73 -26.18
C PHE A 607 17.84 -49.20 -25.36
N PRO A 608 18.00 -49.90 -24.24
CA PRO A 608 16.89 -50.13 -23.33
C PRO A 608 16.45 -48.82 -22.65
N GLN A 609 16.11 -47.76 -23.42
CA GLN A 609 15.40 -46.56 -23.00
C GLN A 609 14.11 -46.94 -22.26
N ALA A 610 13.47 -48.04 -22.66
CA ALA A 610 12.32 -48.62 -21.97
C ALA A 610 12.64 -49.30 -20.62
N ARG A 611 13.91 -49.36 -20.18
CA ARG A 611 14.33 -50.10 -18.97
C ARG A 611 14.60 -49.21 -17.76
N PHE A 612 14.76 -47.89 -17.90
CA PHE A 612 14.92 -47.02 -16.73
C PHE A 612 13.58 -46.78 -16.00
N ASP A 613 12.49 -46.61 -16.75
CA ASP A 613 11.13 -46.53 -16.18
C ASP A 613 10.64 -47.87 -15.58
N ARG A 614 11.22 -49.01 -15.99
CA ARG A 614 10.89 -50.36 -15.50
C ARG A 614 11.99 -51.01 -14.64
N ALA A 615 13.09 -50.31 -14.38
CA ALA A 615 14.15 -50.81 -13.50
C ALA A 615 13.63 -50.79 -12.05
N PRO A 616 13.92 -51.83 -11.23
CA PRO A 616 13.54 -51.86 -9.81
C PRO A 616 14.23 -50.77 -8.95
N GLY A 617 14.93 -49.80 -9.57
CA GLY A 617 15.62 -48.71 -8.90
C GLY A 617 14.74 -47.48 -8.62
N GLY A 618 13.63 -47.28 -9.34
CA GLY A 618 12.69 -46.18 -9.06
C GLY A 618 12.14 -46.19 -7.62
N PRO A 619 11.68 -47.35 -7.10
CA PRO A 619 11.24 -47.49 -5.71
C PRO A 619 12.39 -47.45 -4.69
N ARG A 620 13.62 -47.82 -5.08
CA ARG A 620 14.78 -47.84 -4.17
C ARG A 620 15.38 -46.45 -3.96
N VAL A 621 15.43 -45.63 -5.01
CA VAL A 621 15.73 -44.20 -4.93
C VAL A 621 14.62 -43.47 -4.15
N LEU A 622 13.35 -43.87 -4.28
CA LEU A 622 12.27 -43.33 -3.42
C LEU A 622 12.41 -43.75 -1.95
N GLY A 623 12.79 -44.99 -1.66
CA GLY A 623 12.97 -45.50 -0.29
C GLY A 623 14.23 -44.97 0.42
N GLU A 624 15.33 -44.76 -0.30
CA GLU A 624 16.56 -44.15 0.24
C GLU A 624 16.43 -42.63 0.40
N LEU A 625 15.52 -41.98 -0.36
CA LEU A 625 15.21 -40.56 -0.24
C LEU A 625 14.07 -40.23 0.74
N HIS A 626 13.29 -41.23 1.19
CA HIS A 626 12.26 -41.11 2.23
C HIS A 626 12.61 -41.98 3.43
N GLY A 627 13.43 -41.45 4.34
CA GLY A 627 13.41 -41.94 5.72
C GLY A 627 12.01 -41.72 6.31
N ALA A 628 11.13 -42.72 6.20
CA ALA A 628 9.83 -42.77 6.84
C ALA A 628 9.83 -43.91 7.87
N PRO A 629 9.66 -43.63 9.17
CA PRO A 629 9.31 -44.63 10.15
C PRO A 629 7.80 -44.90 10.02
N GLY A 630 7.38 -46.16 9.82
CA GLY A 630 5.95 -46.42 9.61
C GLY A 630 5.50 -47.84 9.34
N ALA A 631 6.20 -48.86 9.84
CA ALA A 631 5.60 -50.13 10.24
C ALA A 631 6.64 -50.80 11.16
N ASP A 632 6.21 -51.27 12.32
CA ASP A 632 7.02 -52.07 13.27
C ASP A 632 7.91 -51.27 14.25
N ALA A 633 7.33 -50.26 14.90
CA ALA A 633 7.86 -49.71 16.16
C ALA A 633 7.08 -50.24 17.38
N GLU A 634 6.92 -51.57 17.45
CA GLU A 634 6.77 -52.29 18.70
C GLU A 634 7.67 -53.51 18.59
N THR A 635 8.90 -53.41 19.10
CA THR A 635 9.65 -54.48 19.79
C THR A 635 11.14 -54.14 19.77
N ARG A 636 11.73 -54.20 20.97
CA ARG A 636 13.17 -54.19 21.32
C ARG A 636 13.83 -52.83 21.50
N ALA A 637 13.63 -52.33 22.72
CA ALA A 637 14.72 -51.93 23.58
C ALA A 637 15.86 -52.98 23.62
N GLY A 638 17.11 -52.52 23.69
CA GLY A 638 18.24 -53.36 24.12
C GLY A 638 19.62 -52.95 23.58
N THR A 639 20.43 -52.40 24.49
CA THR A 639 21.87 -52.68 24.68
C THR A 639 22.93 -52.21 23.65
N GLU A 640 23.69 -51.21 24.10
CA GLU A 640 25.17 -51.16 24.24
C GLU A 640 26.12 -51.46 23.04
N THR A 641 26.92 -50.42 22.74
CA THR A 641 28.41 -50.38 22.75
C THR A 641 29.21 -51.51 22.06
N ARG A 642 29.97 -51.18 21.00
CA ARG A 642 31.47 -51.19 20.95
C ARG A 642 32.04 -51.05 19.51
N ALA A 643 33.20 -50.38 19.47
CA ALA A 643 34.03 -49.95 18.34
C ALA A 643 34.53 -51.02 17.33
N GLY A 644 34.93 -50.55 16.14
CA GLY A 644 35.94 -51.23 15.30
C GLY A 644 35.91 -50.95 13.79
N THR A 645 36.57 -49.86 13.36
CA THR A 645 37.39 -49.69 12.12
C THR A 645 37.09 -50.46 10.82
N GLY A 646 36.92 -49.73 9.70
CA GLY A 646 37.13 -50.27 8.34
C GLY A 646 36.50 -49.50 7.17
N THR A 647 37.01 -48.32 6.87
CA THR A 647 37.14 -47.67 5.54
C THR A 647 36.17 -48.05 4.39
N LEU A 648 35.10 -47.26 4.22
CA LEU A 648 34.54 -46.83 2.93
C LEU A 648 34.01 -45.40 3.11
N ALA A 649 34.63 -44.45 2.42
CA ALA A 649 34.40 -43.03 2.61
C ALA A 649 33.04 -42.59 2.02
N GLY A 650 32.08 -42.30 2.90
CA GLY A 650 31.33 -41.04 2.80
C GLY A 650 29.97 -41.01 2.09
N THR A 651 29.18 -42.09 2.03
CA THR A 651 27.72 -41.94 1.83
C THR A 651 27.08 -41.56 3.16
N GLY A 652 27.08 -40.26 3.47
CA GLY A 652 26.41 -39.74 4.64
C GLY A 652 24.90 -39.86 4.50
N THR A 653 24.32 -40.98 4.93
CA THR A 653 22.92 -41.05 5.36
C THR A 653 22.81 -40.35 6.72
N GLY A 654 23.04 -39.04 6.71
CA GLY A 654 22.68 -38.18 7.82
C GLY A 654 21.17 -37.98 7.79
N THR A 655 20.49 -38.31 8.88
CA THR A 655 19.15 -37.83 9.22
C THR A 655 19.21 -36.30 9.42
N GLY A 656 19.43 -35.57 8.32
CA GLY A 656 19.49 -34.13 8.28
C GLY A 656 18.09 -33.56 8.03
N THR A 657 17.68 -32.60 8.85
CA THR A 657 16.43 -31.84 8.72
C THR A 657 16.43 -30.87 7.54
N GLY A 658 17.55 -30.68 6.82
CA GLY A 658 17.66 -29.80 5.66
C GLY A 658 17.20 -30.42 4.34
N PRO A 659 17.00 -29.63 3.27
CA PRO A 659 16.53 -30.11 1.97
C PRO A 659 17.49 -31.11 1.31
N LEU A 660 17.01 -31.88 0.34
CA LEU A 660 17.83 -32.78 -0.46
C LEU A 660 18.31 -32.07 -1.74
N LEU A 661 19.61 -32.05 -2.00
CA LEU A 661 20.20 -31.43 -3.19
C LEU A 661 20.64 -32.49 -4.21
N LEU A 662 19.96 -32.55 -5.36
CA LEU A 662 20.33 -33.39 -6.49
C LEU A 662 21.41 -32.71 -7.35
N THR A 663 22.53 -33.41 -7.55
CA THR A 663 23.64 -33.00 -8.42
C THR A 663 23.83 -33.98 -9.58
N ASP A 664 24.62 -33.60 -10.58
CA ASP A 664 24.97 -34.45 -11.74
C ASP A 664 23.74 -35.01 -12.45
N ALA A 665 22.71 -34.18 -12.59
CA ALA A 665 21.38 -34.57 -13.06
C ALA A 665 21.28 -34.76 -14.58
N GLN A 666 22.37 -34.57 -15.33
CA GLN A 666 22.39 -34.72 -16.79
C GLN A 666 21.94 -36.12 -17.25
N ALA A 667 22.08 -37.13 -16.39
CA ALA A 667 21.57 -38.48 -16.63
C ALA A 667 20.05 -38.50 -16.92
N PHE A 668 19.25 -37.62 -16.30
CA PHE A 668 17.81 -37.55 -16.59
C PHE A 668 17.53 -37.17 -18.04
N ALA A 669 18.29 -36.22 -18.59
CA ALA A 669 18.13 -35.78 -19.97
C ALA A 669 18.75 -36.75 -20.98
N ARG A 670 19.95 -37.29 -20.68
CA ARG A 670 20.66 -38.20 -21.59
C ARG A 670 19.93 -39.52 -21.79
N TYR A 671 19.29 -40.05 -20.74
CA TYR A 671 18.64 -41.37 -20.75
C TYR A 671 17.10 -41.29 -20.74
N ASP A 672 16.52 -40.17 -21.16
CA ASP A 672 15.07 -39.96 -21.28
C ASP A 672 14.28 -40.24 -19.97
N ALA A 673 14.90 -39.95 -18.82
CA ALA A 673 14.34 -40.20 -17.49
C ALA A 673 13.75 -38.93 -16.85
N MET A 674 13.40 -37.91 -17.66
CA MET A 674 12.77 -36.67 -17.17
C MET A 674 11.43 -36.92 -16.47
N GLY A 675 10.72 -38.00 -16.81
CA GLY A 675 9.51 -38.43 -16.10
C GLY A 675 9.75 -38.80 -14.63
N VAL A 676 10.94 -39.30 -14.28
CA VAL A 676 11.33 -39.58 -12.89
C VAL A 676 11.49 -38.27 -12.12
N LEU A 677 12.19 -37.30 -12.70
CA LEU A 677 12.34 -35.97 -12.12
C LEU A 677 10.98 -35.29 -11.90
N GLY A 678 10.06 -35.41 -12.87
CA GLY A 678 8.69 -34.92 -12.73
C GLY A 678 7.96 -35.50 -11.52
N ARG A 679 8.03 -36.83 -11.32
CA ARG A 679 7.43 -37.49 -10.15
C ARG A 679 8.05 -37.03 -8.82
N LEU A 680 9.37 -36.86 -8.78
CA LEU A 680 10.08 -36.35 -7.59
C LEU A 680 9.68 -34.90 -7.26
N ALA A 681 9.57 -34.05 -8.28
CA ALA A 681 9.10 -32.68 -8.13
C ALA A 681 7.65 -32.63 -7.61
N ASP A 682 6.76 -33.45 -8.17
CA ASP A 682 5.35 -33.51 -7.73
C ASP A 682 5.19 -34.01 -6.30
N LEU A 683 6.03 -34.96 -5.86
CA LEU A 683 6.05 -35.41 -4.46
C LEU A 683 6.53 -34.28 -3.54
N ALA A 684 7.62 -33.60 -3.89
CA ALA A 684 8.13 -32.49 -3.10
C ALA A 684 7.12 -31.34 -2.97
N ARG A 685 6.30 -31.08 -4.01
CA ARG A 685 5.21 -30.08 -3.98
C ARG A 685 4.03 -30.47 -3.09
N ARG A 686 3.76 -31.76 -2.88
CA ARG A 686 2.67 -32.26 -2.03
C ARG A 686 3.03 -32.27 -0.54
N GLY A 687 4.30 -32.02 -0.23
CA GLY A 687 4.83 -31.86 1.12
C GLY A 687 5.80 -32.96 1.55
N GLY A 688 6.60 -32.69 2.58
CA GLY A 688 7.65 -33.59 3.07
C GLY A 688 9.02 -32.91 3.21
N ARG A 689 10.08 -33.54 2.69
CA ARG A 689 11.43 -32.94 2.65
C ARG A 689 11.59 -32.11 1.37
N GLY A 690 12.08 -30.88 1.48
CA GLY A 690 12.36 -30.03 0.32
C GLY A 690 13.36 -30.67 -0.65
N LEU A 691 13.13 -30.50 -1.96
CA LEU A 691 13.96 -31.07 -3.03
C LEU A 691 14.54 -29.95 -3.88
N TRP A 692 15.86 -29.86 -3.94
CA TRP A 692 16.61 -28.92 -4.76
C TRP A 692 17.32 -29.65 -5.88
N LEU A 693 17.27 -29.13 -7.10
CA LEU A 693 17.98 -29.63 -8.27
C LEU A 693 19.00 -28.60 -8.71
N LEU A 694 20.29 -28.94 -8.69
CA LEU A 694 21.34 -28.08 -9.23
C LEU A 694 21.50 -28.30 -10.74
N VAL A 695 21.46 -27.21 -11.51
CA VAL A 695 21.57 -27.19 -12.97
C VAL A 695 22.75 -26.29 -13.36
N PRO A 696 23.95 -26.87 -13.55
CA PRO A 696 25.08 -26.15 -14.12
C PRO A 696 24.80 -25.80 -15.60
N GLN A 697 24.99 -24.54 -15.97
CA GLN A 697 24.90 -24.08 -17.36
C GLN A 697 25.77 -22.84 -17.59
N GLY A 698 26.06 -22.52 -18.86
CA GLY A 698 26.94 -21.39 -19.20
C GLY A 698 26.42 -20.02 -18.77
N ASP A 699 25.10 -19.81 -18.86
CA ASP A 699 24.41 -18.57 -18.49
C ASP A 699 23.30 -18.88 -17.46
N PRO A 700 23.52 -18.64 -16.16
CA PRO A 700 22.58 -18.97 -15.08
C PRO A 700 21.23 -18.26 -15.18
N ALA A 701 21.16 -17.12 -15.88
CA ALA A 701 19.95 -16.33 -16.10
C ALA A 701 19.06 -16.87 -17.23
N ARG A 702 19.50 -17.92 -17.94
CA ARG A 702 18.66 -18.62 -18.92
C ARG A 702 17.82 -19.70 -18.26
N GLU A 703 16.72 -20.02 -18.93
CA GLU A 703 15.84 -21.12 -18.53
C GLU A 703 16.65 -22.40 -18.24
N PRO A 704 16.43 -23.06 -17.09
CA PRO A 704 17.23 -24.19 -16.65
C PRO A 704 17.17 -25.36 -17.64
N ARG A 705 18.33 -25.79 -18.12
CA ARG A 705 18.45 -26.87 -19.11
C ARG A 705 19.49 -27.89 -18.71
N LEU A 706 19.14 -29.17 -18.84
CA LEU A 706 20.08 -30.28 -18.75
C LEU A 706 20.48 -30.67 -20.17
N GLY A 707 21.56 -30.06 -20.68
CA GLY A 707 21.97 -30.17 -22.09
C GLY A 707 20.97 -29.47 -23.01
N THR A 708 20.30 -30.21 -23.90
CA THR A 708 19.28 -29.66 -24.81
C THR A 708 17.87 -29.67 -24.25
N VAL A 709 17.64 -30.39 -23.14
CA VAL A 709 16.31 -30.61 -22.55
C VAL A 709 16.02 -29.57 -21.47
N ALA A 710 14.85 -28.93 -21.54
CA ALA A 710 14.41 -27.97 -20.53
C ALA A 710 13.96 -28.70 -19.25
N VAL A 711 14.35 -28.17 -18.10
CA VAL A 711 13.92 -28.66 -16.78
C VAL A 711 12.56 -28.04 -16.45
N PRO A 712 11.53 -28.82 -16.10
CA PRO A 712 10.24 -28.26 -15.74
C PRO A 712 10.32 -27.56 -14.38
N PHE A 713 9.78 -26.34 -14.29
CA PHE A 713 9.61 -25.58 -13.06
C PHE A 713 8.34 -24.72 -13.14
N GLN A 714 7.81 -24.28 -12.00
CA GLN A 714 6.64 -23.41 -11.91
C GLN A 714 7.06 -21.99 -11.50
N SER A 715 7.12 -21.06 -12.47
CA SER A 715 7.50 -19.67 -12.20
C SER A 715 6.61 -18.98 -11.17
N ALA A 716 5.30 -19.27 -11.17
CA ALA A 716 4.33 -18.71 -10.22
C ALA A 716 4.59 -19.11 -8.75
N MET A 717 5.28 -20.23 -8.53
CA MET A 717 5.65 -20.71 -7.19
C MET A 717 7.08 -20.32 -6.79
N GLY A 718 7.79 -19.55 -7.63
CA GLY A 718 9.18 -19.17 -7.36
C GLY A 718 10.12 -20.37 -7.28
N GLU A 719 9.87 -21.42 -8.07
CA GLU A 719 10.67 -22.65 -8.02
C GLU A 719 12.09 -22.48 -8.60
N TRP A 720 12.32 -21.47 -9.43
CA TRP A 720 13.62 -21.20 -10.02
C TRP A 720 14.39 -20.13 -9.22
N ILE A 721 15.62 -20.47 -8.84
CA ILE A 721 16.55 -19.59 -8.15
C ILE A 721 17.86 -19.56 -8.96
N GLU A 722 18.30 -18.36 -9.32
CA GLU A 722 19.62 -18.13 -9.92
C GLU A 722 20.67 -17.98 -8.81
N LEU A 723 21.79 -18.72 -8.92
CA LEU A 723 22.94 -18.57 -8.04
C LEU A 723 24.02 -17.73 -8.74
N PRO A 724 24.12 -16.41 -8.46
CA PRO A 724 25.14 -15.57 -9.07
C PRO A 724 26.53 -15.89 -8.51
N ASP A 725 27.58 -15.56 -9.26
CA ASP A 725 28.97 -15.78 -8.85
C ASP A 725 29.28 -15.19 -7.47
N SER A 726 28.76 -14.00 -7.18
CA SER A 726 28.91 -13.29 -5.90
C SER A 726 28.28 -14.04 -4.72
N TRP A 727 27.26 -14.87 -4.98
CA TRP A 727 26.70 -15.76 -3.97
C TRP A 727 27.62 -16.96 -3.73
N VAL A 728 28.12 -17.58 -4.80
CA VAL A 728 29.01 -18.75 -4.73
C VAL A 728 30.34 -18.40 -4.06
N ASN A 729 30.89 -17.22 -4.38
CA ASN A 729 32.10 -16.67 -3.78
C ASN A 729 31.88 -16.16 -2.34
N ASN A 730 30.63 -16.10 -1.88
CA ASN A 730 30.25 -15.64 -0.55
C ASN A 730 30.56 -14.15 -0.26
N ASP A 731 30.61 -13.32 -1.30
CA ASP A 731 30.97 -11.90 -1.22
C ASP A 731 29.98 -11.07 -0.38
N HIS A 732 28.72 -11.51 -0.35
CA HIS A 732 27.62 -10.88 0.41
C HIS A 732 27.74 -11.05 1.94
N ARG A 733 28.57 -11.98 2.43
CA ARG A 733 28.80 -12.20 3.87
C ARG A 733 30.17 -11.72 4.36
N SER A 734 31.17 -11.64 3.48
CA SER A 734 32.52 -11.20 3.86
C SER A 734 32.58 -9.71 4.25
N ARG A 735 31.81 -8.84 3.58
CA ARG A 735 31.75 -7.40 3.90
C ARG A 735 30.90 -7.02 5.12
N ALA A 736 29.97 -7.89 5.54
CA ALA A 736 29.22 -7.68 6.77
C ALA A 736 30.11 -7.78 8.02
N GLY A 737 31.25 -8.48 7.91
CA GLY A 737 32.27 -8.54 8.97
C GLY A 737 33.19 -7.31 9.02
N GLU A 738 33.52 -6.70 7.88
CA GLU A 738 34.40 -5.51 7.82
C GLU A 738 33.75 -4.26 8.42
N GLN A 739 32.44 -4.07 8.24
CA GLN A 739 31.71 -2.91 8.79
C GLN A 739 31.61 -2.92 10.33
N LEU A 740 31.77 -4.07 10.99
CA LEU A 740 31.80 -4.17 12.46
C LEU A 740 33.18 -3.83 13.05
N THR A 741 34.25 -3.85 12.25
CA THR A 741 35.61 -3.54 12.72
C THR A 741 36.04 -2.10 12.48
N GLU A 742 35.38 -1.37 11.57
CA GLU A 742 35.76 0.01 11.22
C GLU A 742 35.07 1.09 12.07
N GLY A 743 34.12 0.70 12.93
CA GLY A 743 33.38 1.61 13.82
C GLY A 743 34.03 1.85 15.19
N ASP A 744 35.12 1.16 15.53
CA ASP A 744 35.78 1.24 16.84
C ASP A 744 37.21 1.74 16.69
N THR A 745 37.37 2.89 16.02
CA THR A 745 38.54 3.80 16.14
C THR A 745 38.29 5.08 15.33
N LYS A 746 37.45 5.99 15.86
CA LYS A 746 37.71 7.45 15.87
C LYS A 746 36.67 8.22 16.66
#